data_AF-A0A7X9G0V2-F1
#
_entry.id   AF-A0A7X9G0V2-F1
#
_cell.length_a   1.000
_cell.length_b   1.000
_cell.length_c   1.000
_cell.angle_alpha   90.00
_cell.angle_beta   90.00
_cell.angle_gamma   90.00
#
_symmetry.space_group_name_H-M   'P 1'
#
loop_
_entity.id
_entity.type
_entity.pdbx_description
1 polymer ?
#
loop_
_entity_poly.entity_id
_entity_poly.type
_entity_poly.pdbx_seq_one_letter_code
_entity_poly.pdbx_strand_id
1 'polypeptide(L)'
;MGKKPFNPSTVGFNTNPADSEKDYIIQELTPHVGVFRGVQDVECFILDKDGNELRQVGWVDSIRKPVLHRLSRFRATIATLYDTQWDGTLYDKSNGEFFYAEEGQYFYEVRARMNEKSDWQSIYMPVKIDNTIPTGLTLPESVTYEEGATEVKINCGPVGDGAGTGVDLSSSGVLLEKLNDKPRQPAQDIEYDGEGNLIITINVNPKLFTGLTSTIAYIVVADYVGNTVIETLMLNEEGSGADAAKFAQSKDGSDAWRPVKDGFVKYNKLESDTLKMPKGLGYVVALATGAVERVTVNGQDAVDGKPYLYAIEVEDGVPVDLELKGFDADNVEVSTSTGKLLVDLTAPTLALENELKFNSKGRPYVEDTDTVKVKVSDNYAEGRNSVVGFDGEKQFALTVGEDGTVSIPIAADAGFVVLVPVDYAGNRGETMSFFVLPEGKDPEEIAAPMEPIVPNAGDFWIVEPESLKGLFYNGWVFLYMDEEAETHQLTLEGKSKDLNSLTFDGVEVLGADGAWAVTLTLKEGLTYVNVKAVNEDDLVIYDTKIRFFCDSHVPNLVFETDPASVGGYDFVFPEDTHDPEEISGSEAPLVIWTTEETLDVNITGTASDNTFGYKLTINGDVVLDYYDITEQGPDINELPFEYLVEGAVDKDFIRLEIEDLSDFNATKTLLQKIQVRLDTTAPTLTPQYTIPAVAGLPVELFDDDTLDVEGDEVVLSAEADDGDGIGIDDAVGIVITLNGAPYDGEPLGPGTYHAEFYVKDKLDHKTTVELDFAVVGDPVINVGPDVEIYAEDVATFKPLQGVTATDPLDGDITDDVTCECDLPEAFAAGVPGTYTFTYSVTNAYGRKVSVERTVKILGKPQIFGAVDTTITQGDEFDPMAGVTAHDNEDGDLTDEIQITGEVDVTKPGVYKLTYTVVDSDGNAVIVVRKVTVKEKVVPPGPDDPDPGDPDDPGP
;
A
#
# COMPACT_ATOMS: atom_id res chain seq x y z
N MET A 1 -48.58 29.62 -12.27
CA MET A 1 -47.17 29.95 -12.53
C MET A 1 -46.66 29.02 -13.62
N GLY A 2 -46.26 29.57 -14.77
CA GLY A 2 -45.54 28.77 -15.77
C GLY A 2 -44.20 28.42 -15.18
N LYS A 3 -43.98 27.13 -14.84
CA LYS A 3 -42.68 26.67 -14.38
C LYS A 3 -41.67 26.97 -15.49
N LYS A 4 -40.61 27.74 -15.18
CA LYS A 4 -39.47 27.86 -16.08
C LYS A 4 -39.00 26.44 -16.43
N PRO A 5 -38.64 26.16 -17.69
CA PRO A 5 -38.09 24.87 -18.06
C PRO A 5 -36.85 24.59 -17.18
N PHE A 6 -36.73 23.36 -16.69
CA PHE A 6 -35.55 22.89 -15.98
C PHE A 6 -34.32 23.09 -16.86
N ASN A 7 -33.23 23.61 -16.27
CA ASN A 7 -31.97 23.81 -16.97
C ASN A 7 -30.98 22.71 -16.53
N PRO A 8 -30.67 21.71 -17.38
CA PRO A 8 -29.75 20.63 -17.02
C PRO A 8 -28.35 21.12 -16.63
N SER A 9 -27.93 22.30 -17.10
CA SER A 9 -26.60 22.86 -16.77
C SER A 9 -26.45 23.32 -15.32
N THR A 10 -27.52 23.27 -14.51
CA THR A 10 -27.48 23.60 -13.07
C THR A 10 -27.34 22.36 -12.20
N VAL A 11 -27.21 21.16 -12.79
CA VAL A 11 -26.97 19.92 -12.04
C VAL A 11 -25.50 19.84 -11.71
N GLY A 12 -25.18 19.67 -10.42
CA GLY A 12 -23.82 19.48 -9.97
C GLY A 12 -23.73 19.12 -8.50
N PHE A 13 -22.50 18.98 -8.02
CA PHE A 13 -22.15 18.66 -6.65
C PHE A 13 -20.74 19.20 -6.32
N ASN A 14 -20.39 19.24 -5.05
CA ASN A 14 -19.14 19.76 -4.52
C ASN A 14 -18.31 18.59 -3.96
N THR A 15 -17.03 18.58 -4.35
CA THR A 15 -16.04 17.56 -3.97
C THR A 15 -14.97 18.10 -3.01
N ASN A 16 -15.09 19.35 -2.56
CA ASN A 16 -14.14 19.98 -1.66
C ASN A 16 -14.15 19.27 -0.29
N PRO A 17 -13.04 18.63 0.15
CA PRO A 17 -13.02 17.89 1.40
C PRO A 17 -13.28 18.74 2.65
N ALA A 18 -13.01 20.06 2.57
CA ALA A 18 -13.30 20.99 3.68
C ALA A 18 -14.80 21.22 3.91
N ASP A 19 -15.64 20.81 2.94
CA ASP A 19 -17.08 20.99 2.94
C ASP A 19 -17.84 19.69 3.26
N SER A 20 -17.14 18.59 3.53
CA SER A 20 -17.71 17.25 3.73
C SER A 20 -18.65 17.13 4.93
N GLU A 21 -18.49 17.96 5.96
CA GLU A 21 -19.36 17.97 7.15
C GLU A 21 -20.60 18.88 7.00
N LYS A 22 -20.79 19.52 5.85
CA LYS A 22 -21.90 20.47 5.63
C LYS A 22 -23.11 19.76 5.02
N ASP A 23 -24.09 19.42 5.84
CA ASP A 23 -25.34 18.73 5.46
C ASP A 23 -26.19 19.39 4.34
N TYR A 24 -25.90 20.65 3.99
CA TYR A 24 -26.63 21.41 2.96
C TYR A 24 -25.91 21.45 1.60
N ILE A 25 -24.74 20.83 1.49
CA ILE A 25 -23.97 20.73 0.25
C ILE A 25 -24.19 19.36 -0.38
N ILE A 26 -24.45 19.34 -1.68
CA ILE A 26 -24.58 18.09 -2.44
C ILE A 26 -23.16 17.53 -2.68
N GLN A 27 -22.89 16.30 -2.24
CA GLN A 27 -21.57 15.65 -2.33
C GLN A 27 -21.48 14.53 -3.36
N GLU A 28 -22.63 13.99 -3.76
CA GLU A 28 -22.72 12.91 -4.72
C GLU A 28 -24.01 13.01 -5.52
N LEU A 29 -24.06 12.35 -6.67
CA LEU A 29 -25.23 12.33 -7.54
C LEU A 29 -25.56 10.92 -8.02
N THR A 30 -26.86 10.64 -8.08
CA THR A 30 -27.41 9.41 -8.66
C THR A 30 -28.50 9.73 -9.67
N PRO A 31 -28.53 9.07 -10.84
CA PRO A 31 -29.54 9.32 -11.85
C PRO A 31 -30.90 8.70 -11.50
N HIS A 32 -31.96 9.42 -11.85
CA HIS A 32 -33.34 8.91 -11.85
C HIS A 32 -33.80 8.68 -13.30
N VAL A 33 -33.93 7.43 -13.72
CA VAL A 33 -34.13 7.07 -15.14
C VAL A 33 -35.51 6.49 -15.42
N GLY A 34 -36.25 7.19 -16.27
CA GLY A 34 -37.61 6.82 -16.66
C GLY A 34 -37.63 6.10 -17.99
N VAL A 35 -38.06 4.84 -18.00
CA VAL A 35 -38.09 4.03 -19.23
C VAL A 35 -39.49 3.88 -19.79
N PHE A 36 -39.65 4.05 -21.12
CA PHE A 36 -40.94 3.88 -21.81
C PHE A 36 -41.26 2.43 -22.17
N ARG A 37 -40.28 1.53 -22.00
CA ARG A 37 -40.35 0.08 -22.16
C ARG A 37 -39.44 -0.54 -21.10
N GLY A 38 -39.73 -1.77 -20.69
CA GLY A 38 -38.77 -2.48 -19.83
C GLY A 38 -37.45 -2.66 -20.56
N VAL A 39 -36.35 -2.46 -19.84
CA VAL A 39 -34.98 -2.64 -20.32
C VAL A 39 -34.25 -3.63 -19.43
N GLN A 40 -33.26 -4.31 -20.00
CA GLN A 40 -32.33 -5.21 -19.33
C GLN A 40 -30.92 -4.79 -19.71
N ASP A 41 -29.95 -5.00 -18.83
CA ASP A 41 -28.56 -4.58 -19.00
C ASP A 41 -28.47 -3.05 -19.13
N VAL A 42 -28.29 -2.39 -17.99
CA VAL A 42 -28.13 -0.93 -17.91
C VAL A 42 -26.77 -0.62 -17.33
N GLU A 43 -25.96 0.14 -18.06
CA GLU A 43 -24.61 0.54 -17.68
C GLU A 43 -24.58 2.05 -17.42
N CYS A 44 -23.83 2.46 -16.40
CA CYS A 44 -23.70 3.85 -16.01
C CYS A 44 -22.23 4.29 -16.07
N PHE A 45 -21.94 5.35 -16.83
CA PHE A 45 -20.60 5.87 -17.04
C PHE A 45 -20.50 7.35 -16.73
N ILE A 46 -19.32 7.77 -16.32
CA ILE A 46 -18.90 9.17 -16.24
C ILE A 46 -18.00 9.46 -17.44
N LEU A 47 -18.34 10.53 -18.15
CA LEU A 47 -17.61 11.00 -19.31
C LEU A 47 -17.04 12.38 -19.05
N ASP A 48 -15.90 12.67 -19.68
CA ASP A 48 -15.40 14.04 -19.77
C ASP A 48 -16.26 14.91 -20.72
N LYS A 49 -15.90 16.18 -20.83
CA LYS A 49 -16.57 17.14 -21.71
C LYS A 49 -16.51 16.79 -23.21
N ASP A 50 -15.53 15.98 -23.60
CA ASP A 50 -15.26 15.58 -24.99
C ASP A 50 -15.94 14.24 -25.34
N GLY A 51 -16.51 13.57 -24.33
CA GLY A 51 -17.26 12.32 -24.44
C GLY A 51 -16.42 11.05 -24.22
N ASN A 52 -15.20 11.19 -23.70
CA ASN A 52 -14.37 10.03 -23.36
C ASN A 52 -14.84 9.44 -22.02
N GLU A 53 -14.90 8.11 -21.96
CA GLU A 53 -15.22 7.38 -20.73
C GLU A 53 -14.08 7.55 -19.72
N LEU A 54 -14.43 8.01 -18.53
CA LEU A 54 -13.50 8.19 -17.40
C LEU A 54 -13.67 7.11 -16.34
N ARG A 55 -14.89 6.60 -16.19
CA ARG A 55 -15.24 5.62 -15.15
C ARG A 55 -16.59 4.98 -15.42
N GLN A 56 -16.73 3.68 -15.16
CA GLN A 56 -17.99 2.97 -15.07
C GLN A 56 -18.46 2.90 -13.60
N VAL A 57 -19.49 3.66 -13.26
CA VAL A 57 -19.94 3.83 -11.86
C VAL A 57 -20.98 2.80 -11.42
N GLY A 58 -21.51 1.98 -12.32
CA GLY A 58 -22.38 0.88 -11.91
C GLY A 58 -23.18 0.22 -13.02
N TRP A 59 -23.89 -0.83 -12.61
CA TRP A 59 -24.78 -1.65 -13.43
C TRP A 59 -26.16 -1.78 -12.80
N VAL A 60 -27.19 -1.90 -13.64
CA VAL A 60 -28.55 -2.24 -13.20
C VAL A 60 -29.14 -3.31 -14.13
N ASP A 61 -29.44 -4.48 -13.58
CA ASP A 61 -29.96 -5.64 -14.33
C ASP A 61 -31.17 -5.31 -15.20
N SER A 62 -32.15 -4.61 -14.63
CA SER A 62 -33.36 -4.26 -15.35
C SER A 62 -34.11 -3.08 -14.76
N ILE A 63 -34.63 -2.22 -15.63
CA ILE A 63 -35.55 -1.15 -15.23
C ILE A 63 -36.93 -1.48 -15.76
N ARG A 64 -37.89 -1.61 -14.84
CA ARG A 64 -39.28 -1.84 -15.20
C ARG A 64 -39.96 -0.53 -15.57
N LYS A 65 -40.68 -0.56 -16.69
CA LYS A 65 -41.54 0.57 -17.11
C LYS A 65 -42.52 0.94 -15.99
N PRO A 66 -42.56 2.20 -15.53
CA PRO A 66 -43.55 2.65 -14.55
C PRO A 66 -44.96 2.59 -15.14
N VAL A 67 -45.91 2.03 -14.38
CA VAL A 67 -47.31 1.96 -14.81
C VAL A 67 -47.95 3.34 -14.68
N LEU A 68 -48.60 3.82 -15.74
CA LEU A 68 -49.13 5.18 -15.88
C LEU A 68 -49.98 5.67 -14.69
N HIS A 69 -50.68 4.78 -13.98
CA HIS A 69 -51.48 5.13 -12.81
C HIS A 69 -50.62 5.51 -11.57
N ARG A 70 -49.41 4.95 -11.42
CA ARG A 70 -48.48 5.29 -10.33
C ARG A 70 -47.84 6.66 -10.54
N LEU A 71 -47.68 7.12 -11.78
CA LEU A 71 -47.18 8.48 -12.06
C LEU A 71 -48.19 9.58 -11.65
N SER A 72 -49.47 9.24 -11.43
CA SER A 72 -50.55 10.19 -11.13
C SER A 72 -50.87 10.33 -9.64
N ARG A 73 -50.42 9.41 -8.80
CA ARG A 73 -50.66 9.39 -7.36
C ARG A 73 -49.37 8.99 -6.67
N PHE A 74 -48.87 9.86 -5.78
CA PHE A 74 -47.62 9.82 -5.02
C PHE A 74 -46.41 10.46 -5.72
N ARG A 75 -45.65 11.21 -4.91
CA ARG A 75 -44.30 11.72 -5.16
C ARG A 75 -43.26 10.58 -5.33
N ALA A 76 -43.69 9.34 -5.58
CA ALA A 76 -42.84 8.18 -5.81
C ALA A 76 -42.60 8.05 -7.31
N THR A 77 -41.51 8.69 -7.69
CA THR A 77 -41.02 9.00 -9.01
C THR A 77 -40.29 7.82 -9.63
N ILE A 78 -40.20 7.83 -10.96
CA ILE A 78 -39.16 7.23 -11.81
C ILE A 78 -38.01 6.50 -11.06
N ALA A 79 -37.62 5.31 -11.54
CA ALA A 79 -36.59 4.48 -10.90
C ALA A 79 -35.29 5.26 -10.62
N THR A 80 -34.86 5.26 -9.37
CA THR A 80 -33.51 5.67 -8.96
C THR A 80 -32.58 4.49 -9.22
N LEU A 81 -31.45 4.75 -9.86
CA LEU A 81 -30.42 3.73 -10.07
C LEU A 81 -29.53 3.70 -8.82
N TYR A 82 -30.02 3.09 -7.74
CA TYR A 82 -29.24 2.93 -6.52
C TYR A 82 -27.89 2.26 -6.83
N ASP A 83 -26.87 2.61 -6.05
CA ASP A 83 -25.52 2.03 -6.13
C ASP A 83 -24.74 2.37 -7.42
N THR A 84 -25.19 3.44 -8.10
CA THR A 84 -24.52 4.07 -9.25
C THR A 84 -24.11 5.52 -8.93
N GLN A 85 -23.96 5.86 -7.65
CA GLN A 85 -23.53 7.19 -7.21
C GLN A 85 -22.19 7.55 -7.85
N TRP A 86 -22.03 8.82 -8.19
CA TRP A 86 -20.71 9.40 -8.40
C TRP A 86 -20.44 10.47 -7.37
N ASP A 87 -19.35 10.28 -6.63
CA ASP A 87 -18.80 11.13 -5.57
C ASP A 87 -17.72 12.08 -6.10
N GLY A 88 -17.52 12.11 -7.42
CA GLY A 88 -16.50 12.93 -8.06
C GLY A 88 -15.11 12.30 -8.08
N THR A 89 -14.92 11.08 -7.58
CA THR A 89 -13.62 10.42 -7.62
C THR A 89 -13.36 9.76 -8.98
N LEU A 90 -12.10 9.79 -9.41
CA LEU A 90 -11.54 9.11 -10.58
C LEU A 90 -10.29 8.33 -10.16
N TYR A 91 -9.96 7.30 -10.94
CA TYR A 91 -8.80 6.45 -10.68
C TYR A 91 -7.56 6.99 -11.38
N ASP A 92 -6.46 7.13 -10.65
CA ASP A 92 -5.15 7.45 -11.20
C ASP A 92 -4.29 6.19 -11.26
N LYS A 93 -4.14 5.64 -12.47
CA LYS A 93 -3.33 4.46 -12.70
C LYS A 93 -1.84 4.67 -12.37
N SER A 94 -1.33 5.89 -12.31
CA SER A 94 0.10 6.13 -12.03
C SER A 94 0.50 5.92 -10.57
N ASN A 95 -0.48 5.99 -9.64
CA ASN A 95 -0.27 5.76 -8.21
C ASN A 95 -1.22 4.72 -7.61
N GLY A 96 -2.22 4.29 -8.39
CA GLY A 96 -3.21 3.30 -7.97
C GLY A 96 -4.20 3.80 -6.94
N GLU A 97 -4.39 5.12 -6.82
CA GLU A 97 -5.29 5.76 -5.88
C GLU A 97 -6.43 6.53 -6.57
N PHE A 98 -7.47 6.81 -5.79
CA PHE A 98 -8.54 7.70 -6.21
C PHE A 98 -8.18 9.15 -5.92
N PHE A 99 -8.57 10.05 -6.83
CA PHE A 99 -8.49 11.49 -6.63
C PHE A 99 -9.82 12.14 -7.00
N TYR A 100 -10.12 13.30 -6.42
CA TYR A 100 -11.28 14.09 -6.82
C TYR A 100 -11.03 14.73 -8.18
N ALA A 101 -11.96 14.51 -9.10
CA ALA A 101 -11.97 15.17 -10.41
C ALA A 101 -12.00 16.69 -10.25
N GLU A 102 -11.35 17.37 -11.19
CA GLU A 102 -11.28 18.84 -11.21
C GLU A 102 -12.66 19.48 -11.37
N GLU A 103 -12.81 20.71 -10.89
CA GLU A 103 -14.01 21.51 -11.14
C GLU A 103 -14.26 21.66 -12.64
N GLY A 104 -15.48 21.37 -13.10
CA GLY A 104 -15.75 21.38 -14.53
C GLY A 104 -17.04 20.68 -14.95
N GLN A 105 -17.21 20.59 -16.27
CA GLN A 105 -18.36 19.93 -16.90
C GLN A 105 -18.01 18.48 -17.23
N TYR A 106 -18.85 17.58 -16.76
CA TYR A 106 -18.84 16.15 -17.03
C TYR A 106 -20.21 15.71 -17.55
N PHE A 107 -20.30 14.45 -17.98
CA PHE A 107 -21.57 13.85 -18.38
C PHE A 107 -21.75 12.50 -17.73
N TYR A 108 -22.95 12.29 -17.21
CA TYR A 108 -23.40 10.99 -16.75
C TYR A 108 -24.12 10.30 -17.90
N GLU A 109 -23.55 9.23 -18.44
CA GLU A 109 -24.15 8.41 -19.48
C GLU A 109 -24.86 7.20 -18.88
N VAL A 110 -26.10 6.95 -19.29
CA VAL A 110 -26.80 5.71 -18.99
C VAL A 110 -27.08 5.00 -20.31
N ARG A 111 -26.45 3.83 -20.50
CA ARG A 111 -26.67 2.94 -21.64
C ARG A 111 -27.64 1.84 -21.23
N ALA A 112 -28.63 1.54 -22.06
CA ALA A 112 -29.59 0.47 -21.77
C ALA A 112 -30.04 -0.25 -23.04
N ARG A 113 -30.32 -1.55 -22.95
CA ARG A 113 -30.94 -2.32 -24.05
C ARG A 113 -32.18 -3.08 -23.56
N MET A 114 -32.91 -3.72 -24.47
CA MET A 114 -34.10 -4.50 -24.07
C MET A 114 -33.77 -5.94 -23.66
N ASN A 115 -32.65 -6.44 -24.15
CA ASN A 115 -32.08 -7.79 -23.99
C ASN A 115 -30.80 -7.84 -24.83
N GLU A 116 -30.02 -8.91 -24.67
CA GLU A 116 -28.76 -9.19 -25.40
C GLU A 116 -28.83 -9.06 -26.94
N LYS A 117 -30.02 -9.20 -27.55
CA LYS A 117 -30.19 -9.13 -29.02
C LYS A 117 -30.58 -7.74 -29.51
N SER A 118 -30.77 -6.79 -28.61
CA SER A 118 -31.24 -5.45 -28.92
C SER A 118 -30.08 -4.46 -28.89
N ASP A 119 -30.09 -3.49 -29.81
CA ASP A 119 -29.09 -2.42 -29.82
C ASP A 119 -29.15 -1.58 -28.53
N TRP A 120 -27.99 -1.12 -28.08
CA TRP A 120 -27.85 -0.19 -26.98
C TRP A 120 -28.46 1.18 -27.30
N GLN A 121 -29.00 1.84 -26.27
CA GLN A 121 -29.48 3.22 -26.32
C GLN A 121 -28.89 4.00 -25.15
N SER A 122 -28.36 5.19 -25.44
CA SER A 122 -27.75 6.05 -24.43
C SER A 122 -28.59 7.30 -24.15
N ILE A 123 -28.55 7.75 -22.89
CA ILE A 123 -28.90 9.11 -22.51
C ILE A 123 -27.69 9.76 -21.85
N TYR A 124 -27.49 11.05 -22.11
CA TYR A 124 -26.40 11.84 -21.53
C TYR A 124 -26.99 12.94 -20.67
N MET A 125 -26.54 13.02 -19.42
CA MET A 125 -26.97 14.01 -18.45
C MET A 125 -25.78 14.90 -18.11
N PRO A 126 -25.82 16.21 -18.40
CA PRO A 126 -24.74 17.10 -17.98
C PRO A 126 -24.71 17.20 -16.46
N VAL A 127 -23.53 17.07 -15.88
CA VAL A 127 -23.25 17.18 -14.45
C VAL A 127 -22.01 18.04 -14.25
N LYS A 128 -22.03 18.96 -13.30
CA LYS A 128 -20.86 19.75 -12.93
C LYS A 128 -20.29 19.34 -11.58
N ILE A 129 -18.97 19.30 -11.49
CA ILE A 129 -18.30 19.48 -10.20
C ILE A 129 -18.16 20.99 -10.03
N ASP A 130 -18.64 21.51 -8.91
CA ASP A 130 -18.71 22.93 -8.61
C ASP A 130 -18.35 23.19 -7.15
N ASN A 131 -17.11 23.63 -6.95
CA ASN A 131 -16.55 23.97 -5.65
C ASN A 131 -16.46 25.50 -5.46
N THR A 132 -16.95 26.27 -6.44
CA THR A 132 -16.85 27.73 -6.44
C THR A 132 -18.02 28.35 -5.68
N ILE A 133 -17.73 29.25 -4.75
CA ILE A 133 -18.77 30.05 -4.09
C ILE A 133 -19.24 31.17 -5.03
N PRO A 134 -20.52 31.59 -4.98
CA PRO A 134 -20.97 32.76 -5.72
C PRO A 134 -20.13 34.01 -5.44
N THR A 135 -19.73 34.72 -6.49
CA THR A 135 -18.85 35.91 -6.44
C THR A 135 -19.52 37.15 -7.04
N GLY A 136 -18.88 38.31 -6.88
CA GLY A 136 -19.38 39.59 -7.43
C GLY A 136 -20.45 40.27 -6.59
N LEU A 137 -20.78 39.71 -5.41
CA LEU A 137 -21.68 40.34 -4.43
C LEU A 137 -21.13 41.70 -4.02
N THR A 138 -21.80 42.75 -4.52
CA THR A 138 -21.43 44.14 -4.29
C THR A 138 -22.58 44.82 -3.59
N LEU A 139 -22.41 45.06 -2.29
CA LEU A 139 -23.42 45.71 -1.46
C LEU A 139 -22.96 47.12 -1.08
N PRO A 140 -23.86 48.10 -1.02
CA PRO A 140 -23.55 49.39 -0.37
C PRO A 140 -23.36 49.18 1.13
N GLU A 141 -22.76 50.14 1.83
CA GLU A 141 -22.66 50.11 3.30
C GLU A 141 -24.06 50.13 3.97
N SER A 142 -25.00 50.84 3.35
CA SER A 142 -26.41 50.84 3.74
C SER A 142 -27.33 51.13 2.55
N VAL A 143 -28.60 50.74 2.67
CA VAL A 143 -29.68 51.11 1.76
C VAL A 143 -30.68 51.95 2.51
N THR A 144 -30.96 53.15 2.00
CA THR A 144 -32.00 54.02 2.54
C THR A 144 -33.34 53.79 1.83
N TYR A 145 -34.46 53.81 2.56
CA TYR A 145 -35.81 53.64 2.01
C TYR A 145 -36.81 54.65 2.59
N GLU A 146 -37.81 55.05 1.79
CA GLU A 146 -38.83 56.03 2.19
C GLU A 146 -39.64 55.58 3.42
N GLU A 147 -40.06 56.52 4.25
CA GLU A 147 -40.94 56.25 5.39
C GLU A 147 -42.27 55.63 4.90
N GLY A 148 -42.62 54.47 5.46
CA GLY A 148 -43.81 53.73 5.06
C GLY A 148 -43.72 52.98 3.72
N ALA A 149 -42.52 52.84 3.13
CA ALA A 149 -42.30 52.04 1.92
C ALA A 149 -42.90 50.63 2.06
N THR A 150 -43.66 50.18 1.06
CA THR A 150 -44.22 48.82 1.03
C THR A 150 -43.26 47.79 0.44
N GLU A 151 -42.24 48.27 -0.28
CA GLU A 151 -41.21 47.45 -0.92
C GLU A 151 -39.84 48.13 -0.75
N VAL A 152 -38.78 47.35 -0.49
CA VAL A 152 -37.39 47.84 -0.43
C VAL A 152 -36.52 46.99 -1.34
N LYS A 153 -35.83 47.63 -2.28
CA LYS A 153 -34.98 46.94 -3.26
C LYS A 153 -33.52 47.04 -2.87
N ILE A 154 -32.85 45.90 -2.87
CA ILE A 154 -31.42 45.77 -2.64
C ILE A 154 -30.80 45.32 -3.94
N ASN A 155 -29.89 46.13 -4.48
CA ASN A 155 -29.07 45.75 -5.62
C ASN A 155 -27.80 45.08 -5.09
N CYS A 156 -27.64 43.80 -5.39
CA CYS A 156 -26.51 42.97 -4.97
C CYS A 156 -25.36 42.98 -6.00
N GLY A 157 -25.48 43.74 -7.08
CA GLY A 157 -24.52 43.78 -8.18
C GLY A 157 -24.66 42.59 -9.14
N PRO A 158 -23.74 42.45 -10.11
CA PRO A 158 -23.72 41.36 -11.07
C PRO A 158 -23.18 40.08 -10.42
N VAL A 159 -23.95 39.53 -9.48
CA VAL A 159 -23.61 38.31 -8.76
C VAL A 159 -23.64 37.14 -9.73
N GLY A 160 -22.63 36.30 -9.66
CA GLY A 160 -22.54 35.14 -10.52
C GLY A 160 -21.55 34.13 -9.96
N ASP A 161 -21.65 32.94 -10.51
CA ASP A 161 -20.89 31.78 -10.06
C ASP A 161 -19.90 31.31 -11.15
N GLY A 162 -19.46 32.25 -12.00
CA GLY A 162 -18.52 31.97 -13.08
C GLY A 162 -18.96 30.79 -13.98
N ALA A 163 -18.16 29.73 -13.96
CA ALA A 163 -18.39 28.50 -14.72
C ALA A 163 -19.17 27.41 -13.94
N GLY A 164 -19.51 27.65 -12.68
CA GLY A 164 -20.24 26.76 -11.79
C GLY A 164 -21.70 26.53 -12.20
N THR A 165 -22.51 26.06 -11.27
CA THR A 165 -23.91 25.68 -11.48
C THR A 165 -24.84 26.88 -11.57
N GLY A 166 -24.37 28.05 -11.16
CA GLY A 166 -25.12 29.29 -11.23
C GLY A 166 -25.92 29.55 -9.96
N VAL A 167 -26.34 30.80 -9.77
CA VAL A 167 -27.04 31.22 -8.55
C VAL A 167 -28.44 30.61 -8.48
N ASP A 168 -28.72 29.88 -7.40
CA ASP A 168 -30.05 29.41 -7.06
C ASP A 168 -30.84 30.52 -6.36
N LEU A 169 -31.71 31.18 -7.12
CA LEU A 169 -32.60 32.23 -6.59
C LEU A 169 -33.58 31.71 -5.54
N SER A 170 -33.85 30.40 -5.46
CA SER A 170 -34.78 29.83 -4.49
C SER A 170 -34.15 29.59 -3.12
N SER A 171 -32.83 29.38 -3.09
CA SER A 171 -32.04 29.23 -1.87
C SER A 171 -31.30 30.52 -1.47
N SER A 172 -31.32 31.53 -2.34
CA SER A 172 -30.82 32.88 -2.08
C SER A 172 -31.89 33.80 -1.46
N GLY A 173 -31.49 34.91 -0.84
CA GLY A 173 -32.39 35.95 -0.37
C GLY A 173 -31.85 36.77 0.80
N VAL A 174 -32.73 37.54 1.43
CA VAL A 174 -32.45 38.30 2.65
C VAL A 174 -33.09 37.65 3.87
N LEU A 175 -32.36 37.65 4.99
CA LEU A 175 -32.91 37.41 6.32
C LEU A 175 -32.82 38.70 7.13
N LEU A 176 -33.91 39.12 7.73
CA LEU A 176 -33.95 40.30 8.61
C LEU A 176 -33.88 39.86 10.07
N GLU A 177 -33.04 40.52 10.85
CA GLU A 177 -32.99 40.28 12.29
C GLU A 177 -34.20 40.95 12.95
N LYS A 178 -35.20 40.15 13.30
CA LYS A 178 -36.27 40.61 14.17
C LYS A 178 -35.77 40.57 15.61
N LEU A 179 -36.19 41.58 16.34
CA LEU A 179 -35.85 41.78 17.72
C LEU A 179 -36.04 40.56 18.65
N ASN A 180 -34.98 40.17 19.37
CA ASN A 180 -34.92 39.01 20.29
C ASN A 180 -35.30 37.69 19.62
N ASP A 181 -35.10 37.58 18.31
CA ASP A 181 -35.49 36.44 17.49
C ASP A 181 -34.30 36.03 16.61
N LYS A 182 -34.35 34.81 16.07
CA LYS A 182 -33.41 34.42 15.02
C LYS A 182 -33.71 35.24 13.75
N PRO A 183 -32.72 35.48 12.87
CA PRO A 183 -32.99 36.08 11.56
C PRO A 183 -34.13 35.33 10.86
N ARG A 184 -35.11 36.08 10.36
CA ARG A 184 -36.27 35.51 9.66
C ARG A 184 -36.34 36.05 8.26
N GLN A 185 -36.77 35.18 7.37
CA GLN A 185 -37.00 35.53 5.98
C GLN A 185 -38.30 36.36 5.86
N PRO A 186 -38.25 37.64 5.46
CA PRO A 186 -39.45 38.38 5.10
C PRO A 186 -40.02 37.85 3.79
N ALA A 187 -41.28 38.23 3.48
CA ALA A 187 -41.79 38.08 2.12
C ALA A 187 -40.90 38.90 1.17
N GLN A 188 -40.40 38.26 0.12
CA GLN A 188 -39.46 38.86 -0.81
C GLN A 188 -39.55 38.23 -2.19
N ASP A 189 -39.11 38.96 -3.20
CA ASP A 189 -38.90 38.49 -4.56
C ASP A 189 -37.44 38.69 -4.96
N ILE A 190 -36.91 37.78 -5.77
CA ILE A 190 -35.51 37.78 -6.18
C ILE A 190 -35.45 37.58 -7.69
N GLU A 191 -34.79 38.50 -8.39
CA GLU A 191 -34.68 38.48 -9.84
C GLU A 191 -33.40 39.16 -10.32
N TYR A 192 -33.00 38.86 -11.55
CA TYR A 192 -31.98 39.66 -12.24
C TYR A 192 -32.65 40.79 -13.01
N ASP A 193 -32.11 42.01 -12.90
CA ASP A 193 -32.56 43.15 -13.70
C ASP A 193 -32.09 43.07 -15.16
N GLY A 194 -32.47 44.06 -15.98
CA GLY A 194 -32.07 44.13 -17.39
C GLY A 194 -30.58 44.40 -17.65
N GLU A 195 -29.82 44.75 -16.61
CA GLU A 195 -28.37 44.99 -16.64
C GLU A 195 -27.58 43.78 -16.12
N GLY A 196 -28.27 42.76 -15.60
CA GLY A 196 -27.68 41.54 -15.06
C GLY A 196 -27.34 41.62 -13.57
N ASN A 197 -27.85 42.60 -12.84
CA ASN A 197 -27.68 42.67 -11.40
C ASN A 197 -28.72 41.83 -10.67
N LEU A 198 -28.31 41.14 -9.61
CA LEU A 198 -29.21 40.44 -8.71
C LEU A 198 -29.94 41.46 -7.82
N ILE A 199 -31.26 41.50 -7.90
CA ILE A 199 -32.12 42.39 -7.12
C ILE A 199 -32.96 41.56 -6.15
N ILE A 200 -32.86 41.89 -4.88
CA ILE A 200 -33.73 41.36 -3.83
C ILE A 200 -34.74 42.45 -3.48
N THR A 201 -36.03 42.18 -3.67
CA THR A 201 -37.14 43.08 -3.30
C THR A 201 -37.81 42.54 -2.04
N ILE A 202 -37.65 43.24 -0.93
CA ILE A 202 -38.36 42.95 0.31
C ILE A 202 -39.77 43.51 0.20
N ASN A 203 -40.79 42.66 0.26
CA ASN A 203 -42.20 43.01 0.02
C ASN A 203 -42.95 43.45 1.29
N VAL A 204 -42.20 43.99 2.25
CA VAL A 204 -42.72 44.52 3.51
C VAL A 204 -41.78 45.64 3.94
N ASN A 205 -42.36 46.67 4.56
CA ASN A 205 -41.55 47.71 5.21
C ASN A 205 -40.63 47.07 6.28
N PRO A 206 -39.30 47.19 6.17
CA PRO A 206 -38.37 46.57 7.12
C PRO A 206 -38.62 47.00 8.57
N LYS A 207 -38.91 48.28 8.81
CA LYS A 207 -39.27 48.81 10.13
C LYS A 207 -40.56 48.22 10.69
N LEU A 208 -41.58 47.96 9.85
CA LEU A 208 -42.78 47.24 10.33
C LEU A 208 -42.50 45.77 10.64
N PHE A 209 -41.52 45.16 9.97
CA PHE A 209 -41.13 43.77 10.20
C PHE A 209 -40.29 43.61 11.50
N THR A 210 -39.32 44.51 11.71
CA THR A 210 -38.34 44.42 12.81
C THR A 210 -38.64 45.33 14.00
N GLY A 211 -39.35 46.44 13.80
CA GLY A 211 -39.61 47.49 14.78
C GLY A 211 -38.57 48.60 14.82
N LEU A 212 -37.62 48.64 13.88
CA LEU A 212 -36.42 49.49 13.94
C LEU A 212 -36.31 50.43 12.73
N THR A 213 -35.91 51.68 12.95
CA THR A 213 -35.61 52.60 11.84
C THR A 213 -34.35 52.20 11.07
N SER A 214 -33.41 51.55 11.75
CA SER A 214 -32.23 50.87 11.18
C SER A 214 -32.28 49.37 11.44
N THR A 215 -32.34 48.56 10.38
CA THR A 215 -32.44 47.10 10.43
C THR A 215 -31.20 46.42 9.85
N ILE A 216 -30.71 45.36 10.49
CA ILE A 216 -29.69 44.46 9.92
C ILE A 216 -30.35 43.47 8.95
N ALA A 217 -29.78 43.37 7.75
CA ALA A 217 -30.13 42.42 6.71
C ALA A 217 -28.94 41.50 6.41
N TYR A 218 -29.15 40.18 6.49
CA TYR A 218 -28.21 39.17 6.03
C TYR A 218 -28.55 38.79 4.59
N ILE A 219 -27.66 39.10 3.66
CA ILE A 219 -27.79 38.74 2.25
C ILE A 219 -27.13 37.39 2.05
N VAL A 220 -27.92 36.38 1.73
CA VAL A 220 -27.48 35.02 1.46
C VAL A 220 -27.60 34.79 -0.03
N VAL A 221 -26.49 34.42 -0.68
CA VAL A 221 -26.51 33.98 -2.07
C VAL A 221 -25.91 32.58 -2.13
N ALA A 222 -26.68 31.63 -2.67
CA ALA A 222 -26.27 30.25 -2.86
C ALA A 222 -26.34 29.87 -4.34
N ASP A 223 -25.49 28.95 -4.77
CA ASP A 223 -25.61 28.26 -6.05
C ASP A 223 -26.56 27.04 -5.95
N TYR A 224 -26.64 26.22 -7.01
CA TYR A 224 -27.50 25.03 -7.02
C TYR A 224 -26.91 23.81 -6.29
N VAL A 225 -25.62 23.85 -5.93
CA VAL A 225 -24.92 22.81 -5.17
C VAL A 225 -25.00 23.04 -3.66
N GLY A 226 -25.19 24.29 -3.24
CA GLY A 226 -25.21 24.74 -1.86
C GLY A 226 -24.03 25.62 -1.46
N ASN A 227 -23.09 25.92 -2.37
CA ASN A 227 -22.00 26.85 -2.09
C ASN A 227 -22.59 28.23 -1.83
N THR A 228 -22.28 28.80 -0.67
CA THR A 228 -23.01 29.97 -0.15
C THR A 228 -22.05 31.08 0.26
N VAL A 229 -22.36 32.31 -0.15
CA VAL A 229 -21.78 33.55 0.38
C VAL A 229 -22.82 34.29 1.23
N ILE A 230 -22.41 34.81 2.38
CA ILE A 230 -23.27 35.57 3.30
C ILE A 230 -22.61 36.90 3.62
N GLU A 231 -23.32 37.99 3.37
CA GLU A 231 -22.89 39.35 3.70
C GLU A 231 -23.93 40.09 4.52
N THR A 232 -23.53 41.16 5.21
CA THR A 232 -24.43 41.96 6.05
C THR A 232 -24.59 43.38 5.50
N LEU A 233 -25.82 43.89 5.54
CA LEU A 233 -26.19 45.23 5.05
C LEU A 233 -27.11 45.93 6.07
N MET A 234 -26.96 47.25 6.21
CA MET A 234 -27.89 48.08 6.99
C MET A 234 -29.03 48.63 6.11
N LEU A 235 -30.27 48.49 6.55
CA LEU A 235 -31.45 49.12 5.93
C LEU A 235 -31.93 50.28 6.80
N ASN A 236 -31.95 51.50 6.26
CA ASN A 236 -32.26 52.74 6.97
C ASN A 236 -33.51 53.42 6.41
N GLU A 237 -34.45 53.82 7.25
CA GLU A 237 -35.58 54.67 6.82
C GLU A 237 -35.10 56.13 6.61
N GLU A 238 -35.61 56.85 5.60
CA GLU A 238 -35.16 58.21 5.21
C GLU A 238 -35.35 59.30 6.30
N GLY A 239 -36.22 59.07 7.27
CA GLY A 239 -36.43 59.98 8.40
C GLY A 239 -35.18 60.14 9.27
N SER A 240 -34.98 61.33 9.85
CA SER A 240 -33.94 61.54 10.87
C SER A 240 -34.31 60.78 12.14
N GLY A 241 -33.45 59.85 12.54
CA GLY A 241 -33.68 58.97 13.68
C GLY A 241 -32.37 58.66 14.38
N ALA A 242 -32.45 58.41 15.69
CA ALA A 242 -31.36 57.81 16.44
C ALA A 242 -31.96 56.66 17.26
N ASP A 243 -31.44 55.46 17.15
CA ASP A 243 -31.91 54.29 17.91
C ASP A 243 -30.75 53.62 18.62
N ALA A 244 -31.01 53.10 19.83
CA ALA A 244 -30.02 52.34 20.56
C ALA A 244 -29.84 50.94 19.95
N ALA A 245 -28.60 50.49 19.89
CA ALA A 245 -28.19 49.13 19.59
C ALA A 245 -27.24 48.62 20.68
N LYS A 246 -27.17 47.32 20.80
CA LYS A 246 -26.27 46.60 21.69
C LYS A 246 -24.92 46.44 21.01
N PHE A 247 -23.86 46.84 21.69
CA PHE A 247 -22.50 46.52 21.28
C PHE A 247 -22.21 45.02 21.42
N ALA A 248 -21.54 44.44 20.42
CA ALA A 248 -21.11 43.04 20.35
C ALA A 248 -19.72 42.94 19.68
N GLN A 249 -19.16 41.73 19.64
CA GLN A 249 -17.97 41.42 18.84
C GLN A 249 -18.24 40.19 17.96
N SER A 250 -17.77 40.21 16.73
CA SER A 250 -17.77 39.05 15.81
C SER A 250 -16.73 38.02 16.21
N LYS A 251 -16.77 36.83 15.59
CA LYS A 251 -15.85 35.72 15.90
C LYS A 251 -14.37 36.07 15.65
N ASP A 252 -14.09 36.98 14.72
CA ASP A 252 -12.74 37.49 14.40
C ASP A 252 -12.27 38.63 15.34
N GLY A 253 -13.12 39.02 16.30
CA GLY A 253 -12.82 40.07 17.28
C GLY A 253 -13.03 41.50 16.78
N SER A 254 -13.59 41.70 15.58
CA SER A 254 -13.99 43.03 15.13
C SER A 254 -15.24 43.55 15.86
N ASP A 255 -15.36 44.87 15.93
CA ASP A 255 -16.51 45.53 16.55
C ASP A 255 -17.79 45.20 15.76
N ALA A 256 -18.83 44.77 16.46
CA ALA A 256 -20.14 44.51 15.89
C ALA A 256 -21.24 45.14 16.76
N TRP A 257 -22.46 45.18 16.25
CA TRP A 257 -23.61 45.62 17.04
C TRP A 257 -24.89 44.94 16.59
N ARG A 258 -25.88 44.87 17.49
CA ARG A 258 -27.20 44.30 17.24
C ARG A 258 -28.28 45.31 17.65
N PRO A 259 -29.25 45.64 16.80
CA PRO A 259 -30.37 46.48 17.19
C PRO A 259 -31.14 45.92 18.39
N VAL A 260 -31.74 46.78 19.23
CA VAL A 260 -32.45 46.36 20.47
C VAL A 260 -33.89 46.88 20.58
N LYS A 261 -34.69 46.25 21.45
CA LYS A 261 -36.14 46.47 21.57
C LYS A 261 -36.42 47.78 22.27
N ASP A 262 -37.22 48.67 21.71
CA ASP A 262 -37.71 49.86 22.41
C ASP A 262 -36.54 50.69 23.02
N GLY A 263 -35.36 50.64 22.39
CA GLY A 263 -34.12 51.22 22.91
C GLY A 263 -33.55 50.56 24.17
N PHE A 264 -34.01 49.37 24.55
CA PHE A 264 -33.63 48.65 25.76
C PHE A 264 -32.41 47.74 25.51
N VAL A 265 -31.22 48.30 25.73
CA VAL A 265 -29.94 47.57 25.71
C VAL A 265 -29.77 46.79 27.00
N LYS A 266 -29.42 45.51 26.90
CA LYS A 266 -29.25 44.63 28.06
C LYS A 266 -27.98 43.82 27.96
N TYR A 267 -27.26 43.67 29.06
CA TYR A 267 -26.12 42.77 29.16
C TYR A 267 -26.30 41.84 30.34
N ASN A 268 -26.23 40.54 30.08
CA ASN A 268 -26.09 39.55 31.12
C ASN A 268 -24.61 39.37 31.51
N LYS A 269 -24.35 38.57 32.54
CA LYS A 269 -23.00 38.29 33.03
C LYS A 269 -22.06 37.76 31.95
N LEU A 270 -22.51 36.79 31.17
CA LEU A 270 -21.69 36.15 30.13
C LEU A 270 -21.26 37.15 29.05
N GLU A 271 -22.19 38.00 28.61
CA GLU A 271 -21.93 39.00 27.58
C GLU A 271 -21.01 40.11 28.09
N SER A 272 -21.20 40.56 29.33
CA SER A 272 -20.30 41.52 29.99
C SER A 272 -18.86 40.97 30.10
N ASP A 273 -18.72 39.70 30.51
CA ASP A 273 -17.42 39.04 30.64
C ASP A 273 -16.76 38.84 29.25
N THR A 274 -17.53 38.46 28.24
CA THR A 274 -17.06 38.26 26.85
C THR A 274 -16.55 39.57 26.24
N LEU A 275 -17.29 40.66 26.43
CA LEU A 275 -16.93 41.99 25.94
C LEU A 275 -15.89 42.70 26.82
N LYS A 276 -15.45 42.05 27.90
CA LYS A 276 -14.49 42.57 28.89
C LYS A 276 -14.90 43.97 29.38
N MET A 277 -16.19 44.14 29.66
CA MET A 277 -16.71 45.44 30.07
C MET A 277 -16.10 45.88 31.40
N PRO A 278 -15.66 47.14 31.53
CA PRO A 278 -15.22 47.66 32.81
C PRO A 278 -16.35 47.62 33.84
N LYS A 279 -16.02 47.31 35.09
CA LYS A 279 -16.99 47.27 36.19
C LYS A 279 -17.69 48.62 36.35
N GLY A 280 -19.01 48.62 36.36
CA GLY A 280 -19.84 49.83 36.52
C GLY A 280 -20.11 50.59 35.22
N LEU A 281 -19.76 50.03 34.06
CA LEU A 281 -20.07 50.60 32.75
C LEU A 281 -20.91 49.62 31.92
N GLY A 282 -21.85 50.16 31.15
CA GLY A 282 -22.52 49.47 30.07
C GLY A 282 -22.35 50.22 28.76
N TYR A 283 -22.30 49.49 27.65
CA TYR A 283 -22.10 50.06 26.33
C TYR A 283 -23.41 50.24 25.58
N VAL A 284 -23.60 51.39 24.95
CA VAL A 284 -24.71 51.65 24.03
C VAL A 284 -24.12 52.03 22.69
N VAL A 285 -24.58 51.38 21.62
CA VAL A 285 -24.32 51.84 20.27
C VAL A 285 -25.47 52.76 19.85
N ALA A 286 -25.17 53.94 19.33
CA ALA A 286 -26.19 54.78 18.71
C ALA A 286 -26.15 54.58 17.20
N LEU A 287 -27.25 54.05 16.65
CA LEU A 287 -27.50 54.02 15.21
C LEU A 287 -28.21 55.31 14.82
N ALA A 288 -27.77 55.92 13.73
CA ALA A 288 -28.31 57.17 13.24
C ALA A 288 -28.78 57.03 11.79
N THR A 289 -29.88 57.70 11.45
CA THR A 289 -30.45 57.77 10.10
C THR A 289 -30.77 59.21 9.72
N GLY A 290 -30.94 59.47 8.42
CA GLY A 290 -31.35 60.78 7.91
C GLY A 290 -30.29 61.86 8.14
N ALA A 291 -30.71 63.03 8.63
CA ALA A 291 -29.84 64.20 8.81
C ALA A 291 -28.98 64.17 10.10
N VAL A 292 -28.95 63.06 10.84
CA VAL A 292 -28.21 62.95 12.09
C VAL A 292 -26.72 62.68 11.81
N GLU A 293 -25.85 63.67 12.07
CA GLU A 293 -24.39 63.56 11.94
C GLU A 293 -23.69 63.29 13.28
N ARG A 294 -24.30 63.68 14.39
CA ARG A 294 -23.78 63.46 15.74
C ARG A 294 -24.90 63.01 16.66
N VAL A 295 -24.66 61.98 17.46
CA VAL A 295 -25.58 61.59 18.53
C VAL A 295 -24.96 61.96 19.87
N THR A 296 -25.79 62.28 20.85
CA THR A 296 -25.41 62.21 22.26
C THR A 296 -26.31 61.22 22.97
N VAL A 297 -25.74 60.42 23.87
CA VAL A 297 -26.51 59.52 24.75
C VAL A 297 -26.42 60.07 26.17
N ASN A 298 -27.54 60.43 26.78
CA ASN A 298 -27.60 61.08 28.10
C ASN A 298 -26.73 62.36 28.19
N GLY A 299 -26.61 63.09 27.09
CA GLY A 299 -25.78 64.30 26.99
C GLY A 299 -24.27 64.05 26.95
N GLN A 300 -23.83 62.79 26.87
CA GLN A 300 -22.44 62.41 26.67
C GLN A 300 -22.13 62.21 25.18
N ASP A 301 -20.93 62.61 24.76
CA ASP A 301 -20.39 62.28 23.45
C ASP A 301 -19.85 60.84 23.42
N ALA A 302 -19.65 60.31 22.23
CA ALA A 302 -19.14 58.96 22.01
C ALA A 302 -17.74 58.76 22.59
N VAL A 303 -17.38 57.50 22.84
CA VAL A 303 -16.06 57.07 23.30
C VAL A 303 -15.00 57.48 22.27
N ASP A 304 -13.86 58.00 22.75
CA ASP A 304 -12.76 58.45 21.89
C ASP A 304 -12.29 57.33 20.95
N GLY A 305 -12.21 57.64 19.65
CA GLY A 305 -11.91 56.67 18.59
C GLY A 305 -13.06 55.76 18.14
N LYS A 306 -14.26 55.83 18.75
CA LYS A 306 -15.45 55.06 18.36
C LYS A 306 -16.72 55.94 18.34
N PRO A 307 -17.03 56.62 17.22
CA PRO A 307 -18.04 57.69 17.15
C PRO A 307 -19.49 57.24 17.38
N TYR A 308 -19.74 55.93 17.35
CA TYR A 308 -21.06 55.31 17.55
C TYR A 308 -21.22 54.66 18.94
N LEU A 309 -20.15 54.52 19.73
CA LEU A 309 -20.15 53.78 20.99
C LEU A 309 -20.16 54.74 22.18
N TYR A 310 -21.04 54.49 23.15
CA TYR A 310 -21.21 55.30 24.36
C TYR A 310 -21.02 54.41 25.58
N ALA A 311 -20.23 54.85 26.55
CA ALA A 311 -20.01 54.16 27.80
C ALA A 311 -20.80 54.86 28.91
N ILE A 312 -21.87 54.22 29.36
CA ILE A 312 -22.80 54.79 30.34
C ILE A 312 -22.50 54.17 31.70
N GLU A 313 -22.43 55.01 32.74
CA GLU A 313 -22.33 54.54 34.12
C GLU A 313 -23.60 53.79 34.52
N VAL A 314 -23.44 52.58 35.06
CA VAL A 314 -24.53 51.69 35.44
C VAL A 314 -24.23 51.05 36.79
N GLU A 315 -25.30 50.72 37.52
CA GLU A 315 -25.24 49.83 38.67
C GLU A 315 -25.84 48.48 38.30
N ASP A 316 -25.32 47.41 38.91
CA ASP A 316 -25.78 46.04 38.67
C ASP A 316 -27.27 45.89 39.02
N GLY A 317 -28.09 45.49 38.05
CA GLY A 317 -29.55 45.32 38.22
C GLY A 317 -30.35 46.62 38.27
N VAL A 318 -29.76 47.77 37.92
CA VAL A 318 -30.47 49.05 37.91
C VAL A 318 -30.51 49.61 36.48
N PRO A 319 -31.70 49.70 35.83
CA PRO A 319 -31.79 50.23 34.49
C PRO A 319 -31.56 51.74 34.49
N VAL A 320 -30.75 52.21 33.54
CA VAL A 320 -30.50 53.62 33.28
C VAL A 320 -31.36 54.06 32.10
N ASP A 321 -32.15 55.12 32.27
CA ASP A 321 -32.88 55.73 31.15
C ASP A 321 -31.87 56.31 30.15
N LEU A 322 -32.10 56.05 28.87
CA LEU A 322 -31.31 56.58 27.77
C LEU A 322 -32.11 57.67 27.06
N GLU A 323 -31.49 58.82 26.84
CA GLU A 323 -31.95 59.88 25.95
C GLU A 323 -30.93 59.99 24.81
N LEU A 324 -31.32 59.59 23.61
CA LEU A 324 -30.50 59.71 22.41
C LEU A 324 -30.97 60.93 21.64
N LYS A 325 -30.10 61.93 21.50
CA LYS A 325 -30.36 63.13 20.71
C LYS A 325 -29.48 63.14 19.47
N GLY A 326 -30.11 63.11 18.31
CA GLY A 326 -29.44 63.25 17.02
C GLY A 326 -29.39 64.71 16.60
N PHE A 327 -28.20 65.15 16.20
CA PHE A 327 -27.91 66.49 15.74
C PHE A 327 -27.44 66.46 14.29
N ASP A 328 -27.86 67.44 13.50
CA ASP A 328 -27.36 67.65 12.13
C ASP A 328 -25.99 68.34 12.09
N ALA A 329 -25.48 68.59 10.88
CA ALA A 329 -24.21 69.27 10.62
C ALA A 329 -24.09 70.65 11.29
N ASP A 330 -25.21 71.34 11.48
CA ASP A 330 -25.30 72.65 12.11
C ASP A 330 -25.45 72.56 13.64
N ASN A 331 -25.37 71.35 14.21
CA ASN A 331 -25.64 71.02 15.61
C ASN A 331 -27.06 71.35 16.07
N VAL A 332 -28.04 71.29 15.17
CA VAL A 332 -29.47 71.40 15.52
C VAL A 332 -30.00 70.01 15.86
N GLU A 333 -30.73 69.88 16.96
CA GLU A 333 -31.42 68.63 17.32
C GLU A 333 -32.50 68.32 16.28
N VAL A 334 -32.35 67.20 15.58
CA VAL A 334 -33.25 66.76 14.50
C VAL A 334 -33.92 65.41 14.81
N SER A 335 -33.45 64.68 15.82
CA SER A 335 -34.12 63.49 16.34
C SER A 335 -33.92 63.36 17.84
N THR A 336 -34.94 62.83 18.53
CA THR A 336 -34.84 62.41 19.92
C THR A 336 -35.53 61.05 20.06
N SER A 337 -34.83 60.10 20.66
CA SER A 337 -35.41 58.83 21.08
C SER A 337 -35.03 58.53 22.53
N THR A 338 -35.81 57.64 23.13
CA THR A 338 -35.60 57.20 24.50
C THR A 338 -35.43 55.70 24.55
N GLY A 339 -34.60 55.22 25.44
CA GLY A 339 -34.35 53.81 25.66
C GLY A 339 -34.03 53.51 27.12
N LYS A 340 -33.52 52.31 27.39
CA LYS A 340 -32.99 51.91 28.69
C LYS A 340 -31.72 51.09 28.50
N LEU A 341 -30.80 51.17 29.44
CA LEU A 341 -29.65 50.28 29.53
C LEU A 341 -29.72 49.53 30.85
N LEU A 342 -29.71 48.20 30.80
CA LEU A 342 -29.60 47.34 31.98
C LEU A 342 -28.35 46.47 31.84
N VAL A 343 -27.41 46.63 32.77
CA VAL A 343 -26.35 45.65 32.97
C VAL A 343 -26.73 44.87 34.22
N ASP A 344 -26.98 43.58 34.04
CA ASP A 344 -27.35 42.69 35.13
C ASP A 344 -26.44 41.48 35.14
N LEU A 345 -25.61 41.40 36.16
CA LEU A 345 -24.59 40.39 36.37
C LEU A 345 -25.00 39.41 37.46
N THR A 346 -26.09 39.69 38.18
CA THR A 346 -26.60 38.83 39.24
C THR A 346 -27.69 37.93 38.66
N ALA A 347 -27.58 36.63 38.92
CA ALA A 347 -28.61 35.69 38.49
C ALA A 347 -29.82 35.72 39.43
N PRO A 348 -31.03 35.49 38.93
CA PRO A 348 -32.23 35.46 39.75
C PRO A 348 -32.24 34.23 40.66
N THR A 349 -32.98 34.30 41.76
CA THR A 349 -33.21 33.18 42.68
C THR A 349 -34.65 32.72 42.64
N LEU A 350 -34.89 31.43 42.83
CA LEU A 350 -36.22 30.83 42.83
C LEU A 350 -36.52 30.22 44.22
N ALA A 351 -37.69 30.54 44.76
CA ALA A 351 -38.23 29.94 45.97
C ALA A 351 -39.62 29.36 45.70
N LEU A 352 -39.89 28.18 46.25
CA LEU A 352 -41.21 27.56 46.22
C LEU A 352 -42.08 28.12 47.36
N GLU A 353 -43.31 28.57 47.07
CA GLU A 353 -44.25 28.94 48.15
C GLU A 353 -45.01 27.72 48.69
N ASN A 354 -45.16 26.67 47.88
CA ASN A 354 -45.67 25.38 48.33
C ASN A 354 -44.67 24.71 49.29
N GLU A 355 -45.18 23.95 50.28
CA GLU A 355 -44.33 23.18 51.18
C GLU A 355 -43.63 22.06 50.41
N LEU A 356 -42.31 22.17 50.26
CA LEU A 356 -41.49 21.12 49.67
C LEU A 356 -41.15 20.07 50.72
N LYS A 357 -41.68 18.86 50.56
CA LYS A 357 -41.47 17.72 51.43
C LYS A 357 -40.41 16.79 50.85
N PHE A 358 -39.84 15.93 51.70
CA PHE A 358 -38.85 14.94 51.30
C PHE A 358 -39.29 13.57 51.80
N ASN A 359 -39.23 12.56 50.93
CA ASN A 359 -39.49 11.19 51.36
C ASN A 359 -38.26 10.60 52.08
N SER A 360 -38.35 9.36 52.55
CA SER A 360 -37.25 8.71 53.29
C SER A 360 -35.96 8.56 52.48
N LYS A 361 -36.05 8.63 51.14
CA LYS A 361 -34.94 8.58 50.18
C LYS A 361 -34.38 9.97 49.82
N GLY A 362 -34.86 11.04 50.45
CA GLY A 362 -34.40 12.42 50.23
C GLY A 362 -34.90 13.05 48.93
N ARG A 363 -35.98 12.53 48.33
CA ARG A 363 -36.54 13.07 47.07
C ARG A 363 -37.53 14.20 47.36
N PRO A 364 -37.34 15.40 46.77
CA PRO A 364 -38.23 16.54 46.98
C PRO A 364 -39.56 16.35 46.25
N TYR A 365 -40.68 16.60 46.93
CA TYR A 365 -42.02 16.53 46.36
C TYR A 365 -42.99 17.54 46.97
N VAL A 366 -44.08 17.81 46.25
CA VAL A 366 -45.24 18.61 46.67
C VAL A 366 -46.48 17.70 46.62
N GLU A 367 -47.36 17.78 47.62
CA GLU A 367 -48.61 17.02 47.66
C GLU A 367 -49.65 17.58 46.67
N ASP A 368 -50.54 16.70 46.22
CA ASP A 368 -51.60 16.88 45.21
C ASP A 368 -51.98 18.33 44.92
N THR A 369 -51.52 18.81 43.76
CA THR A 369 -51.80 20.17 43.30
C THR A 369 -51.78 20.23 41.78
N ASP A 370 -52.71 20.99 41.22
CA ASP A 370 -52.74 21.33 39.78
C ASP A 370 -51.95 22.63 39.47
N THR A 371 -51.39 23.24 40.50
CA THR A 371 -50.71 24.54 40.41
C THR A 371 -49.62 24.65 41.46
N VAL A 372 -48.44 25.12 41.07
CA VAL A 372 -47.37 25.46 42.00
C VAL A 372 -47.10 26.96 41.93
N LYS A 373 -47.03 27.60 43.09
CA LYS A 373 -46.69 29.01 43.17
C LYS A 373 -45.22 29.16 43.56
N VAL A 374 -44.48 29.88 42.73
CA VAL A 374 -43.08 30.21 42.98
C VAL A 374 -42.90 31.71 43.12
N LYS A 375 -41.87 32.06 43.89
CA LYS A 375 -41.38 33.42 44.05
C LYS A 375 -39.98 33.52 43.46
N VAL A 376 -39.86 34.30 42.39
CA VAL A 376 -38.58 34.68 41.81
C VAL A 376 -38.13 35.98 42.47
N SER A 377 -36.93 36.00 43.02
CA SER A 377 -36.33 37.20 43.62
C SER A 377 -35.04 37.53 42.90
N ASP A 378 -34.85 38.80 42.59
CA ASP A 378 -33.77 39.27 41.74
C ASP A 378 -33.38 40.71 42.11
N ASN A 379 -32.17 41.14 41.73
CA ASN A 379 -31.72 42.52 41.91
C ASN A 379 -32.43 43.50 40.95
N TYR A 380 -32.98 43.01 39.83
CA TYR A 380 -33.91 43.73 38.95
C TYR A 380 -35.22 42.96 38.74
N ALA A 381 -36.31 43.40 39.38
CA ALA A 381 -37.55 42.61 39.48
C ALA A 381 -38.83 43.31 38.96
N GLU A 382 -38.75 44.12 37.89
CA GLU A 382 -39.93 44.82 37.31
C GLU A 382 -40.90 43.88 36.54
N GLY A 383 -41.34 42.75 37.11
CA GLY A 383 -42.34 41.86 36.48
C GLY A 383 -41.94 41.33 35.09
N ARG A 384 -40.63 41.26 34.84
CA ARG A 384 -40.04 40.88 33.54
C ARG A 384 -39.21 39.60 33.60
N ASN A 385 -39.03 39.05 34.80
CA ASN A 385 -38.40 37.76 34.98
C ASN A 385 -39.33 36.67 34.47
N SER A 386 -38.77 35.53 34.12
CA SER A 386 -39.52 34.38 33.64
C SER A 386 -39.09 33.15 34.40
N VAL A 387 -39.98 32.18 34.52
CA VAL A 387 -39.62 30.82 34.87
C VAL A 387 -39.77 30.00 33.62
N VAL A 388 -38.68 29.41 33.17
CA VAL A 388 -38.70 28.40 32.11
C VAL A 388 -38.56 27.05 32.76
N GLY A 389 -39.25 26.05 32.24
CA GLY A 389 -39.30 24.78 32.92
C GLY A 389 -40.10 23.72 32.18
N PHE A 390 -40.26 22.60 32.86
CA PHE A 390 -41.11 21.49 32.46
C PHE A 390 -42.12 21.25 33.58
N ASP A 391 -43.41 21.30 33.27
CA ASP A 391 -44.50 21.23 34.24
C ASP A 391 -44.94 19.79 34.57
N GLY A 392 -44.19 18.79 34.09
CA GLY A 392 -44.55 17.38 34.17
C GLY A 392 -45.19 16.83 32.89
N GLU A 393 -45.71 17.69 32.00
CA GLU A 393 -46.27 17.30 30.70
C GLU A 393 -45.56 17.98 29.51
N LYS A 394 -45.24 19.27 29.63
CA LYS A 394 -44.67 20.07 28.54
C LYS A 394 -43.68 21.12 29.04
N GLN A 395 -42.83 21.57 28.12
CA GLN A 395 -42.00 22.73 28.36
C GLN A 395 -42.85 24.00 28.35
N PHE A 396 -42.50 24.94 29.21
CA PHE A 396 -43.13 26.24 29.27
C PHE A 396 -42.10 27.34 29.55
N ALA A 397 -42.52 28.56 29.25
CA ALA A 397 -41.89 29.79 29.70
C ALA A 397 -43.00 30.71 30.18
N LEU A 398 -43.04 31.00 31.48
CA LEU A 398 -44.06 31.84 32.09
C LEU A 398 -43.42 33.10 32.64
N THR A 399 -44.02 34.24 32.31
CA THR A 399 -43.62 35.53 32.86
C THR A 399 -44.03 35.62 34.33
N VAL A 400 -43.12 36.13 35.16
CA VAL A 400 -43.34 36.35 36.58
C VAL A 400 -44.11 37.65 36.79
N GLY A 401 -45.10 37.63 37.67
CA GLY A 401 -45.86 38.83 38.04
C GLY A 401 -44.99 39.90 38.69
N GLU A 402 -45.49 41.14 38.74
CA GLU A 402 -44.78 42.29 39.31
C GLU A 402 -44.43 42.12 40.80
N ASP A 403 -45.15 41.25 41.54
CA ASP A 403 -44.85 40.92 42.94
C ASP A 403 -43.77 39.84 43.10
N GLY A 404 -43.15 39.43 41.98
CA GLY A 404 -42.14 38.37 41.92
C GLY A 404 -42.76 36.97 41.99
N THR A 405 -44.08 36.83 41.91
CA THR A 405 -44.73 35.51 41.98
C THR A 405 -45.33 35.06 40.67
N VAL A 406 -45.32 33.75 40.43
CA VAL A 406 -46.02 33.14 39.31
C VAL A 406 -46.62 31.82 39.74
N SER A 407 -47.88 31.62 39.35
CA SER A 407 -48.57 30.34 39.46
C SER A 407 -48.33 29.57 38.17
N ILE A 408 -47.62 28.47 38.30
CA ILE A 408 -47.28 27.57 37.21
C ILE A 408 -48.34 26.46 37.26
N PRO A 409 -49.18 26.32 36.22
CA PRO A 409 -50.05 25.16 36.12
C PRO A 409 -49.15 23.93 35.99
N ILE A 410 -49.42 22.94 36.84
CA ILE A 410 -48.71 21.65 36.88
C ILE A 410 -49.77 20.59 36.64
N ALA A 411 -49.46 19.53 35.88
CA ALA A 411 -50.44 18.46 35.74
C ALA A 411 -50.77 17.87 37.12
N ALA A 412 -52.04 17.59 37.41
CA ALA A 412 -52.45 17.08 38.72
C ALA A 412 -51.82 15.71 39.05
N ASP A 413 -51.31 15.02 38.03
CA ASP A 413 -50.52 13.80 38.10
C ASP A 413 -49.07 13.95 37.62
N ALA A 414 -48.60 15.20 37.46
CA ALA A 414 -47.27 15.56 36.98
C ALA A 414 -46.19 14.90 37.84
N GLY A 415 -45.58 13.84 37.31
CA GLY A 415 -44.46 13.16 37.94
C GLY A 415 -43.35 14.12 38.38
N PHE A 416 -42.47 14.55 37.46
CA PHE A 416 -41.27 15.35 37.74
C PHE A 416 -41.34 16.75 37.11
N VAL A 417 -41.11 17.78 37.91
CA VAL A 417 -41.17 19.20 37.54
C VAL A 417 -39.77 19.80 37.63
N VAL A 418 -39.38 20.59 36.62
CA VAL A 418 -38.10 21.32 36.59
C VAL A 418 -38.36 22.80 36.32
N LEU A 419 -37.83 23.66 37.16
CA LEU A 419 -38.03 25.11 37.11
C LEU A 419 -36.67 25.82 37.11
N VAL A 420 -36.48 26.74 36.19
CA VAL A 420 -35.29 27.60 36.11
C VAL A 420 -35.75 29.05 36.07
N PRO A 421 -35.38 29.87 37.07
CA PRO A 421 -35.62 31.31 36.99
C PRO A 421 -34.67 31.92 35.96
N VAL A 422 -35.20 32.78 35.12
CA VAL A 422 -34.45 33.54 34.11
C VAL A 422 -34.80 35.01 34.31
N ASP A 423 -33.80 35.85 34.50
CA ASP A 423 -34.04 37.27 34.66
C ASP A 423 -34.32 37.94 33.32
N TYR A 424 -34.55 39.24 33.36
CA TYR A 424 -34.82 40.00 32.16
C TYR A 424 -33.59 40.18 31.25
N ALA A 425 -32.36 40.16 31.77
CA ALA A 425 -31.13 40.24 30.97
C ALA A 425 -30.75 38.89 30.34
N GLY A 426 -31.33 37.79 30.82
CA GLY A 426 -31.09 36.43 30.40
C GLY A 426 -30.12 35.65 31.29
N ASN A 427 -29.74 36.13 32.48
CA ASN A 427 -29.03 35.26 33.42
C ASN A 427 -29.99 34.17 33.92
N ARG A 428 -29.44 32.96 34.04
CA ARG A 428 -30.17 31.80 34.57
C ARG A 428 -29.76 31.58 36.00
N GLY A 429 -30.73 31.49 36.89
CA GLY A 429 -30.50 31.09 38.28
C GLY A 429 -30.36 29.58 38.44
N GLU A 430 -30.23 29.16 39.69
CA GLU A 430 -30.14 27.74 40.02
C GLU A 430 -31.43 26.99 39.63
N THR A 431 -31.25 25.80 39.07
CA THR A 431 -32.36 24.92 38.68
C THR A 431 -32.99 24.27 39.91
N MET A 432 -34.31 24.31 40.01
CA MET A 432 -35.09 23.64 41.04
C MET A 432 -35.90 22.49 40.44
N SER A 433 -35.87 21.32 41.06
CA SER A 433 -36.63 20.17 40.57
C SER A 433 -37.28 19.37 41.70
N PHE A 434 -38.52 18.93 41.51
CA PHE A 434 -39.30 18.18 42.50
C PHE A 434 -40.44 17.39 41.84
N PHE A 435 -41.09 16.50 42.59
CA PHE A 435 -42.24 15.72 42.11
C PHE A 435 -43.59 16.29 42.59
N VAL A 436 -44.69 16.08 41.85
CA VAL A 436 -46.05 16.31 42.37
C VAL A 436 -46.76 14.97 42.59
N LEU A 437 -47.28 14.76 43.80
CA LEU A 437 -47.91 13.51 44.23
C LEU A 437 -49.44 13.58 44.15
N PRO A 438 -50.12 12.74 43.35
CA PRO A 438 -51.59 12.70 43.30
C PRO A 438 -52.25 12.37 44.64
N GLU A 439 -53.52 12.77 44.82
CA GLU A 439 -54.30 12.48 46.04
C GLU A 439 -54.29 10.98 46.38
N GLY A 440 -53.77 10.63 47.56
CA GLY A 440 -53.75 9.24 48.07
C GLY A 440 -52.57 8.37 47.65
N LYS A 441 -51.59 8.89 46.89
CA LYS A 441 -50.34 8.18 46.55
C LYS A 441 -49.33 8.19 47.70
N ASP A 442 -48.64 7.07 47.92
CA ASP A 442 -47.56 6.97 48.93
C ASP A 442 -46.28 7.68 48.43
N PRO A 443 -45.75 8.68 49.17
CA PRO A 443 -44.51 9.36 48.80
C PRO A 443 -43.27 8.46 48.66
N GLU A 444 -43.30 7.26 49.24
CA GLU A 444 -42.20 6.30 49.12
C GLU A 444 -42.12 5.62 47.74
N GLU A 445 -43.19 5.72 46.95
CA GLU A 445 -43.29 5.24 45.56
C GLU A 445 -42.74 6.22 44.52
N ILE A 446 -42.34 7.45 44.89
CA ILE A 446 -41.68 8.40 43.98
C ILE A 446 -40.40 7.75 43.46
N ALA A 447 -40.38 7.40 42.17
CA ALA A 447 -39.23 6.78 41.48
C ALA A 447 -38.10 7.80 41.21
N ALA A 448 -36.91 7.32 40.81
CA ALA A 448 -35.83 8.23 40.40
C ALA A 448 -36.24 8.95 39.10
N PRO A 449 -35.86 10.23 38.86
CA PRO A 449 -36.12 10.86 37.58
C PRO A 449 -35.43 10.04 36.48
N MET A 450 -36.21 9.54 35.53
CA MET A 450 -35.69 8.92 34.31
C MET A 450 -35.43 10.01 33.28
N GLU A 451 -34.26 9.95 32.63
CA GLU A 451 -33.97 10.64 31.36
C GLU A 451 -35.05 10.31 30.30
N PRO A 452 -35.29 11.21 29.30
CA PRO A 452 -36.41 11.07 28.36
C PRO A 452 -36.17 9.84 27.47
N ILE A 453 -37.14 9.11 26.93
CA ILE A 453 -38.24 9.47 26.03
C ILE A 453 -39.23 8.29 26.09
N VAL A 454 -40.56 8.50 26.01
CA VAL A 454 -41.49 7.42 25.62
C VAL A 454 -42.76 7.90 24.84
N PRO A 455 -43.20 7.20 23.76
CA PRO A 455 -44.17 7.58 22.72
C PRO A 455 -45.64 7.14 22.99
N ASN A 456 -46.48 7.18 21.92
CA ASN A 456 -47.94 7.03 21.90
C ASN A 456 -48.43 5.64 22.39
N ALA A 457 -49.69 5.58 22.83
CA ALA A 457 -50.35 4.37 23.32
C ALA A 457 -50.37 3.24 22.27
N GLY A 458 -49.94 2.04 22.68
CA GLY A 458 -49.80 0.85 21.83
C GLY A 458 -48.43 0.67 21.16
N ASP A 459 -47.50 1.59 21.38
CA ASP A 459 -46.13 1.45 20.88
C ASP A 459 -45.31 0.53 21.81
N PHE A 460 -44.51 -0.35 21.21
CA PHE A 460 -43.31 -0.88 21.83
C PHE A 460 -42.12 -0.38 21.02
N TRP A 461 -41.06 0.00 21.69
CA TRP A 461 -39.83 0.44 21.05
C TRP A 461 -38.67 -0.35 21.61
N ILE A 462 -37.75 -0.64 20.72
CA ILE A 462 -36.49 -1.26 21.05
C ILE A 462 -35.61 -0.14 21.60
N VAL A 463 -35.07 -0.33 22.80
CA VAL A 463 -33.94 0.48 23.26
C VAL A 463 -32.76 0.01 22.44
N GLU A 464 -32.37 0.81 21.47
CA GLU A 464 -31.32 0.45 20.51
C GLU A 464 -30.03 0.10 21.27
N PRO A 465 -29.58 -1.17 21.22
CA PRO A 465 -28.26 -1.53 21.72
C PRO A 465 -27.21 -0.69 21.00
N GLU A 466 -26.12 -0.32 21.67
CA GLU A 466 -25.04 0.48 21.02
C GLU A 466 -24.50 -0.23 19.77
N SER A 467 -24.52 -1.57 19.74
CA SER A 467 -24.13 -2.40 18.59
C SER A 467 -25.09 -2.35 17.39
N LEU A 468 -26.26 -1.73 17.54
CA LEU A 468 -27.31 -1.66 16.51
C LEU A 468 -27.66 -0.22 16.11
N LYS A 469 -26.90 0.76 16.58
CA LYS A 469 -27.23 2.18 16.43
C LYS A 469 -27.34 2.58 14.97
N GLY A 470 -28.55 2.94 14.53
CA GLY A 470 -28.84 3.33 13.14
C GLY A 470 -29.25 2.18 12.21
N LEU A 471 -29.27 0.93 12.68
CA LEU A 471 -29.47 -0.27 11.85
C LEU A 471 -30.92 -0.78 11.81
N PHE A 472 -31.84 -0.19 12.60
CA PHE A 472 -33.26 -0.53 12.56
C PHE A 472 -34.04 0.32 11.55
N TYR A 473 -34.27 -0.23 10.36
CA TYR A 473 -35.07 0.43 9.31
C TYR A 473 -36.29 -0.42 8.93
N ASN A 474 -37.51 0.04 9.24
CA ASN A 474 -38.77 -0.57 8.77
C ASN A 474 -38.90 -2.11 8.99
N GLY A 475 -38.35 -2.65 10.09
CA GLY A 475 -38.40 -4.08 10.44
C GLY A 475 -37.32 -4.95 9.81
N TRP A 476 -36.26 -4.33 9.28
CA TRP A 476 -35.06 -4.96 8.74
C TRP A 476 -33.89 -4.54 9.63
N VAL A 477 -33.00 -5.49 9.93
CA VAL A 477 -31.82 -5.30 10.76
C VAL A 477 -30.65 -5.99 10.06
N PHE A 478 -29.56 -5.26 9.84
CA PHE A 478 -28.35 -5.76 9.19
C PHE A 478 -27.23 -5.88 10.22
N LEU A 479 -26.46 -6.96 10.16
CA LEU A 479 -25.50 -7.33 11.21
C LEU A 479 -24.26 -8.01 10.65
N TYR A 480 -23.10 -7.46 10.97
CA TYR A 480 -21.82 -8.15 10.85
C TYR A 480 -21.63 -9.11 12.04
N MET A 481 -21.28 -10.35 11.76
CA MET A 481 -21.05 -11.44 12.68
C MET A 481 -19.56 -11.81 12.72
N ASP A 482 -19.14 -12.43 13.83
CA ASP A 482 -17.79 -12.96 13.98
C ASP A 482 -17.60 -14.20 13.08
N GLU A 483 -16.56 -14.19 12.24
CA GLU A 483 -16.19 -15.24 11.28
C GLU A 483 -16.12 -16.64 11.90
N GLU A 484 -15.68 -16.77 13.16
CA GLU A 484 -15.51 -18.07 13.81
C GLU A 484 -16.80 -18.62 14.47
N ALA A 485 -17.88 -17.83 14.51
CA ALA A 485 -19.07 -18.13 15.30
C ALA A 485 -20.25 -18.68 14.47
N GLU A 486 -20.64 -19.95 14.70
CA GLU A 486 -21.82 -20.56 14.05
C GLU A 486 -23.17 -19.84 14.34
N THR A 487 -23.25 -19.10 15.45
CA THR A 487 -24.45 -18.34 15.83
C THR A 487 -24.06 -17.06 16.57
N HIS A 488 -24.80 -15.97 16.33
CA HIS A 488 -24.64 -14.72 17.06
C HIS A 488 -25.79 -14.51 18.04
N GLN A 489 -25.47 -14.17 19.30
CA GLN A 489 -26.49 -13.86 20.30
C GLN A 489 -26.74 -12.36 20.34
N LEU A 490 -27.95 -11.95 19.98
CA LEU A 490 -28.36 -10.55 20.04
C LEU A 490 -29.43 -10.39 21.11
N THR A 491 -29.13 -9.64 22.17
CA THR A 491 -30.16 -9.26 23.14
C THR A 491 -30.81 -7.96 22.68
N LEU A 492 -32.10 -8.05 22.37
CA LEU A 492 -32.96 -6.89 22.21
C LEU A 492 -33.64 -6.58 23.53
N GLU A 493 -33.59 -5.32 23.92
CA GLU A 493 -34.27 -4.82 25.10
C GLU A 493 -35.17 -3.67 24.70
N GLY A 494 -36.24 -3.47 25.45
CA GLY A 494 -37.14 -2.40 25.14
C GLY A 494 -38.15 -2.15 26.23
N LYS A 495 -39.03 -1.22 25.91
CA LYS A 495 -40.15 -0.88 26.75
C LYS A 495 -41.41 -0.80 25.89
N SER A 496 -42.52 -1.05 26.55
CA SER A 496 -43.85 -1.07 25.95
C SER A 496 -44.81 -0.32 26.84
N LYS A 497 -45.83 0.31 26.23
CA LYS A 497 -46.97 0.90 26.94
C LYS A 497 -48.26 0.30 26.40
N ASP A 498 -49.23 0.07 27.30
CA ASP A 498 -50.59 -0.35 26.96
C ASP A 498 -50.66 -1.68 26.17
N LEU A 499 -49.73 -2.62 26.44
CA LEU A 499 -49.72 -3.99 25.90
C LEU A 499 -50.12 -5.03 26.97
N ASN A 500 -51.00 -5.96 26.61
CA ASN A 500 -51.27 -7.18 27.38
C ASN A 500 -50.25 -8.29 27.09
N SER A 501 -49.67 -8.31 25.88
CA SER A 501 -48.74 -9.34 25.44
C SER A 501 -47.79 -8.79 24.38
N LEU A 502 -46.52 -9.17 24.48
CA LEU A 502 -45.51 -9.00 23.45
C LEU A 502 -44.74 -10.30 23.32
N THR A 503 -44.76 -10.89 22.12
CA THR A 503 -44.09 -12.15 21.85
C THR A 503 -43.07 -12.02 20.72
N PHE A 504 -41.95 -12.71 20.88
CA PHE A 504 -40.93 -12.94 19.86
C PHE A 504 -40.86 -14.44 19.60
N ASP A 505 -41.12 -14.87 18.37
CA ASP A 505 -41.30 -16.28 17.98
C ASP A 505 -42.28 -17.07 18.88
N GLY A 506 -43.30 -16.36 19.37
CA GLY A 506 -44.33 -16.91 20.26
C GLY A 506 -43.89 -17.07 21.72
N VAL A 507 -42.66 -16.68 22.07
CA VAL A 507 -42.20 -16.57 23.46
C VAL A 507 -42.63 -15.22 24.02
N GLU A 508 -43.38 -15.24 25.11
CA GLU A 508 -43.80 -14.02 25.83
C GLU A 508 -42.60 -13.37 26.52
N VAL A 509 -42.36 -12.09 26.24
CA VAL A 509 -41.20 -11.34 26.75
C VAL A 509 -41.61 -10.12 27.58
N LEU A 510 -42.90 -9.79 27.61
CA LEU A 510 -43.41 -8.63 28.33
C LEU A 510 -43.34 -8.83 29.85
N GLY A 511 -42.55 -8.01 30.52
CA GLY A 511 -42.50 -7.89 31.97
C GLY A 511 -43.71 -7.13 32.52
N ALA A 512 -44.02 -7.37 33.79
CA ALA A 512 -45.16 -6.74 34.47
C ALA A 512 -45.07 -5.21 34.61
N ASP A 513 -43.89 -4.64 34.40
CA ASP A 513 -43.61 -3.19 34.41
C ASP A 513 -43.52 -2.60 32.99
N GLY A 514 -43.86 -3.38 31.96
CA GLY A 514 -43.79 -2.99 30.55
C GLY A 514 -42.38 -3.04 29.96
N ALA A 515 -41.35 -3.40 30.73
CA ALA A 515 -40.02 -3.68 30.20
C ALA A 515 -39.99 -5.09 29.59
N TRP A 516 -39.19 -5.29 28.57
CA TRP A 516 -39.00 -6.61 27.95
C TRP A 516 -37.57 -6.76 27.46
N ALA A 517 -37.09 -7.99 27.47
CA ALA A 517 -35.80 -8.37 26.93
C ALA A 517 -35.91 -9.74 26.29
N VAL A 518 -35.28 -9.90 25.13
CA VAL A 518 -35.22 -11.17 24.40
C VAL A 518 -33.83 -11.35 23.84
N THR A 519 -33.21 -12.48 24.15
CA THR A 519 -31.99 -12.90 23.47
C THR A 519 -32.38 -13.74 22.26
N LEU A 520 -32.07 -13.21 21.09
CA LEU A 520 -32.22 -13.88 19.81
C LEU A 520 -30.95 -14.65 19.49
N THR A 521 -31.12 -15.88 19.02
CA THR A 521 -30.02 -16.65 18.42
C THR A 521 -30.12 -16.48 16.91
N LEU A 522 -29.25 -15.63 16.38
CA LEU A 522 -29.14 -15.36 14.95
C LEU A 522 -28.15 -16.31 14.31
N LYS A 523 -28.35 -16.57 13.02
CA LYS A 523 -27.47 -17.37 12.19
C LYS A 523 -27.10 -16.55 10.96
N GLU A 524 -25.99 -16.91 10.36
CA GLU A 524 -25.57 -16.41 9.04
C GLU A 524 -26.71 -16.51 8.01
N GLY A 525 -26.85 -15.45 7.22
CA GLY A 525 -27.94 -15.22 6.29
C GLY A 525 -29.22 -14.68 6.94
N LEU A 526 -30.36 -14.99 6.33
CA LEU A 526 -31.64 -14.39 6.70
C LEU A 526 -32.34 -15.11 7.85
N THR A 527 -32.38 -14.48 9.01
CA THR A 527 -33.14 -14.94 10.18
C THR A 527 -34.47 -14.17 10.31
N TYR A 528 -35.58 -14.89 10.43
CA TYR A 528 -36.89 -14.31 10.68
C TYR A 528 -37.27 -14.42 12.15
N VAL A 529 -37.68 -13.30 12.75
CA VAL A 529 -38.20 -13.27 14.11
C VAL A 529 -39.62 -12.75 14.07
N ASN A 530 -40.58 -13.59 14.42
CA ASN A 530 -42.00 -13.23 14.43
C ASN A 530 -42.27 -12.36 15.65
N VAL A 531 -42.81 -11.16 15.46
CA VAL A 531 -43.14 -10.25 16.55
C VAL A 531 -44.63 -9.97 16.54
N LYS A 532 -45.26 -10.22 17.69
CA LYS A 532 -46.69 -9.98 17.87
C LYS A 532 -46.95 -9.24 19.17
N ALA A 533 -47.66 -8.12 19.07
CA ALA A 533 -48.08 -7.29 20.19
C ALA A 533 -49.61 -7.20 20.25
N VAL A 534 -50.16 -7.35 21.45
CA VAL A 534 -51.58 -7.28 21.75
C VAL A 534 -51.78 -6.20 22.81
N ASN A 535 -52.67 -5.24 22.55
CA ASN A 535 -52.94 -4.14 23.47
C ASN A 535 -53.87 -4.56 24.64
N GLU A 536 -54.13 -3.64 25.58
CA GLU A 536 -54.99 -3.88 26.74
C GLU A 536 -56.44 -4.28 26.41
N ASP A 537 -56.93 -3.94 25.21
CA ASP A 537 -58.27 -4.29 24.70
C ASP A 537 -58.32 -5.67 23.99
N ASP A 538 -57.26 -6.48 24.12
CA ASP A 538 -57.05 -7.75 23.41
C ASP A 538 -57.00 -7.62 21.87
N LEU A 539 -56.72 -6.43 21.35
CA LEU A 539 -56.54 -6.18 19.93
C LEU A 539 -55.09 -6.46 19.53
N VAL A 540 -54.90 -7.26 18.48
CA VAL A 540 -53.58 -7.42 17.84
C VAL A 540 -53.25 -6.12 17.10
N ILE A 541 -52.30 -5.35 17.62
CA ILE A 541 -51.90 -4.07 17.05
C ILE A 541 -50.57 -4.14 16.29
N TYR A 542 -49.81 -5.22 16.48
CA TYR A 542 -48.60 -5.53 15.72
C TYR A 542 -48.54 -7.05 15.49
N ASP A 543 -48.36 -7.48 14.25
CA ASP A 543 -48.20 -8.90 13.86
C ASP A 543 -47.41 -8.95 12.57
N THR A 544 -46.08 -9.00 12.70
CA THR A 544 -45.16 -8.96 11.57
C THR A 544 -43.91 -9.78 11.87
N LYS A 545 -42.97 -9.81 10.94
CA LYS A 545 -41.66 -10.41 11.11
C LYS A 545 -40.60 -9.32 11.04
N ILE A 546 -39.66 -9.36 11.97
CA ILE A 546 -38.39 -8.68 11.83
C ILE A 546 -37.46 -9.61 11.03
N ARG A 547 -36.75 -9.02 10.06
CA ARG A 547 -35.73 -9.71 9.26
C ARG A 547 -34.36 -9.29 9.77
N PHE A 548 -33.53 -10.27 10.11
CA PHE A 548 -32.13 -10.08 10.43
C PHE A 548 -31.31 -10.61 9.26
N PHE A 549 -30.54 -9.74 8.63
CA PHE A 549 -29.58 -10.04 7.59
C PHE A 549 -28.22 -10.09 8.27
N CYS A 550 -27.73 -11.31 8.48
CA CYS A 550 -26.48 -11.52 9.16
C CYS A 550 -25.43 -11.98 8.17
N ASP A 551 -24.28 -11.32 8.14
CA ASP A 551 -23.12 -11.74 7.37
C ASP A 551 -21.93 -11.94 8.30
N SER A 552 -21.10 -12.94 8.03
CA SER A 552 -19.92 -13.28 8.83
C SER A 552 -18.62 -13.29 8.06
N HIS A 553 -18.60 -13.23 6.73
CA HIS A 553 -17.36 -13.33 5.96
C HIS A 553 -17.29 -12.24 4.90
N VAL A 554 -16.08 -11.80 4.58
CA VAL A 554 -15.87 -10.97 3.40
C VAL A 554 -16.07 -11.80 2.11
N PRO A 555 -16.54 -11.16 1.02
CA PRO A 555 -16.67 -11.83 -0.28
C PRO A 555 -15.35 -12.44 -0.75
N ASN A 556 -15.45 -13.61 -1.38
CA ASN A 556 -14.33 -14.33 -1.96
C ASN A 556 -14.11 -13.91 -3.41
N LEU A 557 -12.85 -13.64 -3.77
CA LEU A 557 -12.41 -13.31 -5.12
C LEU A 557 -11.30 -14.28 -5.56
N VAL A 558 -11.50 -14.96 -6.69
CA VAL A 558 -10.49 -15.76 -7.35
C VAL A 558 -10.24 -15.16 -8.73
N PHE A 559 -9.01 -14.81 -9.05
CA PHE A 559 -8.68 -14.20 -10.34
C PHE A 559 -7.35 -14.71 -10.89
N GLU A 560 -7.22 -14.60 -12.21
CA GLU A 560 -6.02 -14.82 -12.99
C GLU A 560 -5.82 -13.61 -13.92
N THR A 561 -4.57 -13.40 -14.31
CA THR A 561 -4.17 -12.33 -15.23
C THR A 561 -3.52 -12.93 -16.47
N ASP A 562 -3.75 -12.29 -17.63
CA ASP A 562 -3.04 -12.56 -18.87
C ASP A 562 -2.46 -11.23 -19.40
N PRO A 563 -1.12 -11.04 -19.36
CA PRO A 563 -0.09 -11.99 -18.91
C PRO A 563 -0.14 -12.30 -17.42
N ALA A 564 0.37 -13.48 -17.05
CA ALA A 564 0.35 -13.95 -15.66
C ALA A 564 1.21 -13.06 -14.75
N SER A 565 0.61 -12.62 -13.64
CA SER A 565 1.31 -11.94 -12.55
C SER A 565 2.16 -12.92 -11.74
N VAL A 566 3.27 -12.44 -11.20
CA VAL A 566 4.14 -13.17 -10.26
C VAL A 566 4.12 -12.52 -8.88
N GLY A 567 4.25 -13.33 -7.82
CA GLY A 567 4.34 -12.84 -6.44
C GLY A 567 5.79 -12.63 -5.98
N GLY A 568 6.07 -11.51 -5.32
CA GLY A 568 7.32 -11.28 -4.55
C GLY A 568 8.24 -10.15 -5.03
N TYR A 569 8.70 -9.40 -4.02
CA TYR A 569 9.93 -8.60 -3.83
C TYR A 569 10.10 -7.18 -4.41
N ASP A 570 9.63 -6.82 -5.61
CA ASP A 570 9.88 -5.48 -6.20
C ASP A 570 8.64 -4.65 -6.55
N PHE A 571 7.62 -4.75 -5.71
CA PHE A 571 6.47 -3.85 -5.77
C PHE A 571 6.85 -2.48 -5.18
N VAL A 572 6.82 -1.43 -6.00
CA VAL A 572 7.25 -0.08 -5.59
C VAL A 572 6.03 0.81 -5.46
N PHE A 573 5.76 1.29 -4.24
CA PHE A 573 4.73 2.30 -4.00
C PHE A 573 5.21 3.72 -4.39
N PRO A 574 4.29 4.63 -4.73
CA PRO A 574 4.59 6.04 -4.90
C PRO A 574 5.28 6.64 -3.67
N GLU A 575 6.19 7.60 -3.86
CA GLU A 575 6.71 8.40 -2.74
C GLU A 575 5.55 9.15 -2.06
N ASP A 576 5.57 9.22 -0.72
CA ASP A 576 4.57 9.87 0.16
C ASP A 576 3.30 9.09 0.55
N THR A 577 3.04 7.89 0.03
CA THR A 577 1.98 7.00 0.59
C THR A 577 2.54 6.20 1.77
N HIS A 578 2.08 6.50 2.99
CA HIS A 578 2.54 5.82 4.20
C HIS A 578 1.89 4.43 4.25
N ASP A 579 2.73 3.39 4.25
CA ASP A 579 2.43 1.97 4.45
C ASP A 579 1.85 1.16 3.25
N PRO A 580 2.68 0.33 2.60
CA PRO A 580 2.24 -0.74 1.69
C PRO A 580 1.08 -1.60 2.21
N GLU A 581 1.08 -1.92 3.51
CA GLU A 581 0.07 -2.80 4.14
C GLU A 581 -1.29 -2.09 4.29
N GLU A 582 -1.32 -0.75 4.38
CA GLU A 582 -2.58 0.03 4.33
C GLU A 582 -3.22 0.03 2.93
N ILE A 583 -2.45 -0.34 1.89
CA ILE A 583 -2.80 -0.09 0.48
C ILE A 583 -2.94 -1.38 -0.35
N SER A 584 -2.44 -2.54 0.08
CA SER A 584 -2.67 -3.82 -0.61
C SER A 584 -3.70 -4.72 0.06
N GLY A 585 -4.20 -4.33 1.25
CA GLY A 585 -4.78 -5.31 2.16
C GLY A 585 -3.71 -6.30 2.63
N SER A 586 -4.08 -7.26 3.47
CA SER A 586 -3.16 -8.25 4.05
C SER A 586 -2.49 -9.23 3.06
N GLU A 587 -2.69 -9.05 1.75
CA GLU A 587 -2.22 -9.93 0.68
C GLU A 587 -0.85 -9.52 0.11
N ALA A 588 -0.15 -10.50 -0.47
CA ALA A 588 1.14 -10.24 -1.10
C ALA A 588 0.96 -9.39 -2.38
N PRO A 589 1.77 -8.33 -2.58
CA PRO A 589 1.68 -7.54 -3.79
C PRO A 589 2.06 -8.34 -5.04
N LEU A 590 1.38 -8.08 -6.16
CA LEU A 590 1.55 -8.75 -7.45
C LEU A 590 2.17 -7.81 -8.49
N VAL A 591 2.96 -8.38 -9.40
CA VAL A 591 3.59 -7.64 -10.51
C VAL A 591 3.39 -8.39 -11.82
N ILE A 592 3.04 -7.65 -12.88
CA ILE A 592 3.06 -8.14 -14.26
C ILE A 592 4.27 -7.54 -14.96
N TRP A 593 5.17 -8.40 -15.40
CA TRP A 593 6.35 -7.98 -16.17
C TRP A 593 6.07 -8.06 -17.66
N THR A 594 6.57 -7.09 -18.41
CA THR A 594 6.41 -7.03 -19.87
C THR A 594 7.65 -6.52 -20.55
N THR A 595 7.85 -6.93 -21.79
CA THR A 595 8.88 -6.39 -22.70
C THR A 595 8.31 -5.36 -23.68
N GLU A 596 6.99 -5.16 -23.65
CA GLU A 596 6.27 -4.23 -24.52
C GLU A 596 6.07 -2.88 -23.82
N GLU A 597 6.31 -1.77 -24.53
CA GLU A 597 6.12 -0.40 -23.99
C GLU A 597 4.68 -0.13 -23.54
N THR A 598 3.71 -0.83 -24.15
CA THR A 598 2.29 -0.80 -23.84
C THR A 598 1.77 -2.23 -23.78
N LEU A 599 0.97 -2.55 -22.77
CA LEU A 599 0.45 -3.89 -22.53
C LEU A 599 -1.05 -3.85 -22.26
N ASP A 600 -1.81 -4.68 -22.97
CA ASP A 600 -3.20 -4.98 -22.59
C ASP A 600 -3.18 -6.12 -21.56
N VAL A 601 -3.86 -5.93 -20.42
CA VAL A 601 -3.95 -6.95 -19.36
C VAL A 601 -5.39 -7.43 -19.24
N ASN A 602 -5.63 -8.71 -19.52
CA ASN A 602 -6.92 -9.33 -19.30
C ASN A 602 -6.98 -9.92 -17.89
N ILE A 603 -8.03 -9.60 -17.14
CA ILE A 603 -8.25 -10.09 -15.78
C ILE A 603 -9.52 -10.91 -15.80
N THR A 604 -9.41 -12.18 -15.47
CA THR A 604 -10.53 -13.13 -15.49
C THR A 604 -10.64 -13.82 -14.15
N GLY A 605 -11.84 -14.20 -13.74
CA GLY A 605 -12.00 -14.84 -12.45
C GLY A 605 -13.44 -15.16 -12.10
N THR A 606 -13.64 -15.50 -10.83
CA THR A 606 -14.96 -15.60 -10.19
C THR A 606 -14.97 -14.81 -8.90
N ALA A 607 -16.11 -14.19 -8.61
CA ALA A 607 -16.39 -13.59 -7.32
C ALA A 607 -17.62 -14.28 -6.72
N SER A 608 -17.66 -14.42 -5.41
CA SER A 608 -18.74 -15.08 -4.68
C SER A 608 -18.84 -14.53 -3.28
N ASP A 609 -20.01 -14.58 -2.69
CA ASP A 609 -20.23 -14.18 -1.30
C ASP A 609 -20.97 -15.29 -0.54
N ASN A 610 -20.70 -15.42 0.76
CA ASN A 610 -21.34 -16.41 1.61
C ASN A 610 -22.82 -16.09 1.87
N THR A 611 -23.26 -14.83 1.74
CA THR A 611 -24.66 -14.46 1.94
C THR A 611 -25.28 -13.71 0.76
N PHE A 612 -25.44 -12.39 0.86
CA PHE A 612 -26.38 -11.60 0.09
C PHE A 612 -25.77 -10.95 -1.15
N GLY A 613 -24.45 -10.88 -1.25
CA GLY A 613 -23.80 -10.42 -2.46
C GLY A 613 -22.62 -9.48 -2.24
N TYR A 614 -22.14 -8.94 -3.35
CA TYR A 614 -20.86 -8.26 -3.43
C TYR A 614 -20.83 -7.30 -4.61
N LYS A 615 -19.93 -6.32 -4.53
CA LYS A 615 -19.57 -5.44 -5.64
C LYS A 615 -18.07 -5.55 -5.90
N LEU A 616 -17.71 -6.02 -7.09
CA LEU A 616 -16.33 -6.07 -7.57
C LEU A 616 -16.04 -4.84 -8.43
N THR A 617 -15.00 -4.10 -8.07
CA THR A 617 -14.49 -3.01 -8.89
C THR A 617 -13.03 -3.25 -9.29
N ILE A 618 -12.70 -2.89 -10.53
CA ILE A 618 -11.34 -2.91 -11.05
C ILE A 618 -11.04 -1.50 -11.58
N ASN A 619 -9.98 -0.87 -11.08
CA ASN A 619 -9.65 0.54 -11.38
C ASN A 619 -10.80 1.51 -11.10
N GLY A 620 -11.68 1.14 -10.15
CA GLY A 620 -12.88 1.90 -9.82
C GLY A 620 -14.06 1.74 -10.77
N ASP A 621 -13.91 0.94 -11.82
CA ASP A 621 -15.01 0.50 -12.69
C ASP A 621 -15.75 -0.67 -12.04
N VAL A 622 -17.08 -0.61 -12.03
CA VAL A 622 -17.91 -1.71 -11.52
C VAL A 622 -17.95 -2.85 -12.53
N VAL A 623 -17.33 -3.98 -12.17
CA VAL A 623 -17.20 -5.19 -13.01
C VAL A 623 -18.27 -6.21 -12.69
N LEU A 624 -18.55 -6.45 -11.42
CA LEU A 624 -19.70 -7.25 -10.96
C LEU A 624 -20.44 -6.49 -9.86
N ASP A 625 -21.77 -6.58 -9.89
CA ASP A 625 -22.67 -6.01 -8.88
C ASP A 625 -23.82 -7.00 -8.67
N TYR A 626 -23.72 -7.82 -7.63
CA TYR A 626 -24.74 -8.83 -7.31
C TYR A 626 -25.28 -8.56 -5.91
N TYR A 627 -26.61 -8.48 -5.80
CA TYR A 627 -27.28 -8.39 -4.51
C TYR A 627 -28.63 -9.12 -4.55
N ASP A 628 -28.77 -10.17 -3.74
CA ASP A 628 -30.03 -10.88 -3.54
C ASP A 628 -30.24 -11.25 -2.07
N ILE A 629 -31.30 -10.70 -1.49
CA ILE A 629 -31.71 -10.96 -0.10
C ILE A 629 -32.59 -12.22 0.07
N THR A 630 -32.93 -12.89 -1.03
CA THR A 630 -33.88 -14.01 -1.07
C THR A 630 -33.24 -15.36 -1.30
N GLU A 631 -32.17 -15.40 -2.09
CA GLU A 631 -31.35 -16.59 -2.36
C GLU A 631 -29.90 -16.26 -1.96
N GLN A 632 -29.33 -17.04 -1.03
CA GLN A 632 -28.05 -16.77 -0.39
C GLN A 632 -27.04 -17.92 -0.57
N GLY A 633 -25.76 -17.58 -0.59
CA GLY A 633 -24.66 -18.55 -0.59
C GLY A 633 -23.82 -18.55 -1.88
N PRO A 634 -22.58 -19.05 -1.79
CA PRO A 634 -21.60 -18.94 -2.87
C PRO A 634 -22.04 -19.72 -4.11
N ASP A 635 -22.70 -20.88 -3.93
CA ASP A 635 -23.23 -21.67 -5.05
C ASP A 635 -24.31 -20.94 -5.88
N ILE A 636 -24.89 -19.86 -5.35
CA ILE A 636 -25.96 -19.08 -5.99
C ILE A 636 -25.39 -17.83 -6.64
N ASN A 637 -24.51 -17.13 -5.92
CA ASN A 637 -24.00 -15.83 -6.32
C ASN A 637 -22.58 -15.87 -6.91
N GLU A 638 -21.95 -17.04 -7.06
CA GLU A 638 -20.66 -17.14 -7.77
C GLU A 638 -20.83 -16.78 -9.25
N LEU A 639 -20.24 -15.66 -9.67
CA LEU A 639 -20.30 -15.18 -11.04
C LEU A 639 -18.91 -15.04 -11.64
N PRO A 640 -18.73 -15.50 -12.89
CA PRO A 640 -17.49 -15.25 -13.62
C PRO A 640 -17.43 -13.80 -14.10
N PHE A 641 -16.22 -13.26 -14.18
CA PHE A 641 -15.95 -11.97 -14.80
C PHE A 641 -14.74 -12.01 -15.73
N GLU A 642 -14.72 -11.05 -16.65
CA GLU A 642 -13.61 -10.75 -17.55
C GLU A 642 -13.54 -9.23 -17.70
N TYR A 643 -12.36 -8.65 -17.50
CA TYR A 643 -12.12 -7.22 -17.57
C TYR A 643 -10.77 -6.95 -18.25
N LEU A 644 -10.79 -6.11 -19.28
CA LEU A 644 -9.61 -5.76 -20.07
C LEU A 644 -9.08 -4.38 -19.65
N VAL A 645 -7.86 -4.33 -19.14
CA VAL A 645 -7.10 -3.10 -18.94
C VAL A 645 -6.33 -2.81 -20.23
N GLU A 646 -6.79 -1.83 -21.01
CA GLU A 646 -6.15 -1.47 -22.29
C GLU A 646 -4.94 -0.54 -22.09
N GLY A 647 -3.83 -0.82 -22.76
CA GLY A 647 -2.69 0.08 -22.92
C GLY A 647 -2.00 0.49 -21.61
N ALA A 648 -1.85 -0.44 -20.67
CA ALA A 648 -1.05 -0.22 -19.47
C ALA A 648 0.44 -0.01 -19.83
N VAL A 649 1.12 0.87 -19.11
CA VAL A 649 2.55 1.18 -19.31
C VAL A 649 3.35 0.89 -18.03
N ASP A 650 4.68 1.03 -18.10
CA ASP A 650 5.55 0.89 -16.93
C ASP A 650 5.06 1.72 -15.74
N LYS A 651 4.93 1.06 -14.58
CA LYS A 651 4.46 1.58 -13.28
C LYS A 651 2.98 1.94 -13.20
N ASP A 652 2.19 1.66 -14.23
CA ASP A 652 0.75 1.69 -14.07
C ASP A 652 0.33 0.63 -13.03
N PHE A 653 -0.64 1.01 -12.21
CA PHE A 653 -1.27 0.17 -11.23
C PHE A 653 -2.65 -0.26 -11.73
N ILE A 654 -3.02 -1.47 -11.33
CA ILE A 654 -4.35 -2.03 -11.44
C ILE A 654 -4.81 -2.32 -10.01
N ARG A 655 -6.00 -1.81 -9.64
CA ARG A 655 -6.57 -1.96 -8.30
C ARG A 655 -7.83 -2.81 -8.36
N LEU A 656 -7.89 -3.87 -7.57
CA LEU A 656 -9.06 -4.74 -7.43
C LEU A 656 -9.63 -4.56 -6.02
N GLU A 657 -10.90 -4.19 -5.93
CA GLU A 657 -11.63 -4.04 -4.67
C GLU A 657 -12.91 -4.86 -4.72
N ILE A 658 -13.17 -5.62 -3.66
CA ILE A 658 -14.49 -6.21 -3.44
C ILE A 658 -15.12 -5.55 -2.23
N GLU A 659 -16.38 -5.19 -2.37
CA GLU A 659 -17.20 -4.64 -1.31
C GLU A 659 -18.26 -5.66 -0.94
N ASP A 660 -18.41 -5.90 0.35
CA ASP A 660 -19.52 -6.65 0.92
C ASP A 660 -20.75 -5.73 0.98
N LEU A 661 -21.80 -6.07 0.24
CA LEU A 661 -23.03 -5.27 0.22
C LEU A 661 -23.92 -5.53 1.46
N SER A 662 -23.50 -6.44 2.34
CA SER A 662 -24.13 -6.75 3.62
C SER A 662 -23.51 -5.97 4.79
N ASP A 663 -22.29 -5.45 4.64
CA ASP A 663 -21.66 -4.53 5.59
C ASP A 663 -22.04 -3.07 5.25
N PHE A 664 -23.14 -2.59 5.86
CA PHE A 664 -23.65 -1.23 5.62
C PHE A 664 -22.80 -0.11 6.25
N ASN A 665 -21.68 -0.43 6.91
CA ASN A 665 -20.63 0.56 7.16
C ASN A 665 -19.74 0.79 5.91
N ALA A 666 -20.01 0.06 4.81
CA ALA A 666 -19.30 0.13 3.53
C ALA A 666 -17.78 -0.09 3.68
N THR A 667 -17.39 -1.10 4.47
CA THR A 667 -15.97 -1.44 4.57
C THR A 667 -15.53 -2.09 3.27
N LYS A 668 -15.00 -1.27 2.35
CA LYS A 668 -14.31 -1.78 1.16
C LYS A 668 -13.13 -2.64 1.62
N THR A 669 -13.11 -3.89 1.18
CA THR A 669 -11.95 -4.73 1.39
C THR A 669 -11.06 -4.56 0.16
N LEU A 670 -10.00 -3.78 0.32
CA LEU A 670 -8.94 -3.68 -0.68
C LEU A 670 -8.23 -5.03 -0.75
N LEU A 671 -8.46 -5.76 -1.83
CA LEU A 671 -8.00 -7.13 -1.95
C LEU A 671 -6.62 -7.22 -2.60
N GLN A 672 -6.39 -6.42 -3.65
CA GLN A 672 -5.17 -6.57 -4.43
C GLN A 672 -4.83 -5.30 -5.23
N LYS A 673 -3.53 -4.96 -5.26
CA LYS A 673 -2.95 -4.14 -6.31
C LYS A 673 -1.96 -4.94 -7.14
N ILE A 674 -1.95 -4.67 -8.44
CA ILE A 674 -1.03 -5.25 -9.42
C ILE A 674 -0.29 -4.10 -10.10
N GLN A 675 1.03 -4.15 -10.14
CA GLN A 675 1.84 -3.16 -10.87
C GLN A 675 2.33 -3.75 -12.19
N VAL A 676 2.21 -2.98 -13.28
CA VAL A 676 2.84 -3.31 -14.56
C VAL A 676 4.27 -2.79 -14.55
N ARG A 677 5.23 -3.62 -14.94
CA ARG A 677 6.66 -3.26 -15.00
C ARG A 677 7.27 -3.62 -16.33
N LEU A 678 7.88 -2.63 -16.97
CA LEU A 678 8.63 -2.84 -18.20
C LEU A 678 10.04 -3.31 -17.83
N ASP A 679 10.40 -4.47 -18.38
CA ASP A 679 11.74 -5.00 -18.37
C ASP A 679 12.18 -5.27 -19.82
N THR A 680 13.32 -4.69 -20.18
CA THR A 680 13.98 -4.85 -21.48
C THR A 680 15.47 -5.17 -21.33
N THR A 681 15.92 -5.42 -20.10
CA THR A 681 17.33 -5.58 -19.77
C THR A 681 17.61 -7.08 -19.69
N ALA A 682 18.68 -7.54 -20.33
CA ALA A 682 19.15 -8.89 -20.09
C ALA A 682 20.00 -8.91 -18.80
N PRO A 683 19.96 -9.99 -18.00
CA PRO A 683 20.79 -10.12 -16.82
C PRO A 683 22.27 -10.00 -17.16
N THR A 684 23.08 -9.47 -16.26
CA THR A 684 24.54 -9.47 -16.41
C THR A 684 25.12 -10.82 -15.99
N LEU A 685 26.24 -11.22 -16.61
CA LEU A 685 26.90 -12.50 -16.35
C LEU A 685 28.42 -12.32 -16.31
N THR A 686 29.03 -12.71 -15.19
CA THR A 686 30.48 -12.59 -14.94
C THR A 686 31.09 -13.98 -14.76
N PRO A 687 31.73 -14.54 -15.80
CA PRO A 687 32.46 -15.81 -15.71
C PRO A 687 33.64 -15.73 -14.74
N GLN A 688 33.89 -16.82 -14.02
CA GLN A 688 34.88 -16.91 -12.96
C GLN A 688 35.56 -18.28 -12.93
N TYR A 689 36.70 -18.37 -12.26
CA TYR A 689 37.37 -19.63 -11.94
C TYR A 689 37.90 -19.65 -10.50
N THR A 690 38.09 -20.86 -9.96
CA THR A 690 38.73 -21.12 -8.67
C THR A 690 39.80 -22.19 -8.81
N ILE A 691 40.78 -22.18 -7.90
CA ILE A 691 41.85 -23.17 -7.83
C ILE A 691 41.59 -24.06 -6.60
N PRO A 692 41.20 -25.34 -6.76
CA PRO A 692 40.77 -26.18 -5.63
C PRO A 692 41.82 -26.36 -4.53
N ALA A 693 43.10 -26.36 -4.89
CA ALA A 693 44.22 -26.53 -3.95
C ALA A 693 44.48 -25.29 -3.07
N VAL A 694 43.99 -24.12 -3.48
CA VAL A 694 44.18 -22.84 -2.79
C VAL A 694 42.80 -22.33 -2.41
N ALA A 695 42.41 -22.46 -1.14
CA ALA A 695 41.13 -21.94 -0.64
C ALA A 695 41.07 -20.41 -0.83
N GLY A 696 40.59 -19.97 -1.99
CA GLY A 696 40.55 -18.60 -2.46
C GLY A 696 39.16 -18.23 -2.98
N LEU A 697 38.91 -16.93 -3.06
CA LEU A 697 37.69 -16.39 -3.68
C LEU A 697 37.74 -16.61 -5.20
N PRO A 698 36.58 -16.77 -5.87
CA PRO A 698 36.50 -16.79 -7.32
C PRO A 698 37.19 -15.57 -7.95
N VAL A 699 37.90 -15.81 -9.05
CA VAL A 699 38.57 -14.78 -9.86
C VAL A 699 37.86 -14.69 -11.20
N GLU A 700 37.61 -13.48 -11.69
CA GLU A 700 37.00 -13.24 -12.99
C GLU A 700 37.85 -13.83 -14.13
N LEU A 701 37.19 -14.48 -15.09
CA LEU A 701 37.79 -15.14 -16.24
C LEU A 701 37.54 -14.31 -17.50
N PHE A 702 38.59 -14.05 -18.27
CA PHE A 702 38.53 -13.30 -19.52
C PHE A 702 38.87 -14.19 -20.74
N ASP A 703 38.49 -13.69 -21.92
CA ASP A 703 38.82 -14.31 -23.19
C ASP A 703 40.35 -14.22 -23.44
N ASP A 704 40.91 -15.26 -24.05
CA ASP A 704 42.35 -15.49 -24.23
C ASP A 704 43.17 -15.62 -22.92
N ASP A 705 42.54 -15.84 -21.76
CA ASP A 705 43.27 -16.01 -20.50
C ASP A 705 44.18 -17.26 -20.53
N THR A 706 45.39 -17.10 -20.00
CA THR A 706 46.35 -18.20 -19.81
C THR A 706 46.58 -18.42 -18.33
N LEU A 707 46.02 -19.51 -17.80
CA LEU A 707 45.98 -19.84 -16.38
C LEU A 707 47.18 -20.72 -16.02
N ASP A 708 48.25 -20.09 -15.54
CA ASP A 708 49.42 -20.77 -14.97
C ASP A 708 49.23 -21.01 -13.47
N VAL A 709 48.52 -22.09 -13.12
CA VAL A 709 48.08 -22.39 -11.74
C VAL A 709 48.82 -23.57 -11.13
N GLU A 710 49.15 -23.46 -9.83
CA GLU A 710 49.85 -24.51 -9.07
C GLU A 710 48.90 -25.70 -8.80
N GLY A 711 49.19 -26.85 -9.42
CA GLY A 711 48.37 -28.06 -9.31
C GLY A 711 47.51 -28.38 -10.54
N ASP A 712 47.60 -27.56 -11.60
CA ASP A 712 47.11 -27.86 -12.97
C ASP A 712 45.59 -28.05 -13.10
N GLU A 713 44.83 -27.64 -12.09
CA GLU A 713 43.39 -27.86 -12.00
C GLU A 713 42.64 -26.55 -11.71
N VAL A 714 41.66 -26.21 -12.55
CA VAL A 714 40.75 -25.05 -12.35
C VAL A 714 39.29 -25.49 -12.38
N VAL A 715 38.45 -24.87 -11.57
CA VAL A 715 37.00 -25.09 -11.56
C VAL A 715 36.30 -23.81 -12.02
N LEU A 716 35.41 -23.93 -13.01
CA LEU A 716 34.66 -22.80 -13.54
C LEU A 716 33.43 -22.50 -12.68
N SER A 717 33.11 -21.22 -12.56
CA SER A 717 31.87 -20.71 -11.97
C SER A 717 31.47 -19.43 -12.70
N ALA A 718 30.32 -18.85 -12.34
CA ALA A 718 29.97 -17.50 -12.77
C ALA A 718 28.99 -16.89 -11.78
N GLU A 719 28.91 -15.57 -11.76
CA GLU A 719 27.91 -14.81 -11.02
C GLU A 719 27.01 -14.06 -12.00
N ALA A 720 25.70 -14.08 -11.75
CA ALA A 720 24.71 -13.34 -12.51
C ALA A 720 24.06 -12.27 -11.62
N ASP A 721 23.79 -11.11 -12.18
CA ASP A 721 23.07 -10.03 -11.52
C ASP A 721 22.04 -9.44 -12.50
N ASP A 722 20.79 -9.42 -12.07
CA ASP A 722 19.65 -9.02 -12.90
C ASP A 722 19.47 -7.49 -12.92
N GLY A 723 20.01 -6.77 -11.94
CA GLY A 723 20.02 -5.31 -11.92
C GLY A 723 18.65 -4.59 -11.79
N ASP A 724 17.55 -5.23 -12.16
CA ASP A 724 16.18 -4.67 -12.19
C ASP A 724 15.15 -5.42 -11.31
N GLY A 725 15.54 -6.58 -10.78
CA GLY A 725 14.85 -7.25 -9.66
C GLY A 725 13.89 -8.38 -10.02
N ILE A 726 13.67 -8.70 -11.30
CA ILE A 726 12.77 -9.81 -11.68
C ILE A 726 13.29 -11.19 -11.21
N GLY A 727 14.61 -11.30 -11.09
CA GLY A 727 15.34 -12.46 -10.64
C GLY A 727 15.65 -13.42 -11.79
N ILE A 728 16.80 -14.08 -11.67
CA ILE A 728 17.23 -15.16 -12.58
C ILE A 728 16.19 -16.29 -12.59
N ASP A 729 15.99 -16.92 -13.75
CA ASP A 729 15.14 -18.10 -13.86
C ASP A 729 15.78 -19.27 -13.10
N ASP A 730 15.25 -19.57 -11.91
CA ASP A 730 15.70 -20.67 -11.04
C ASP A 730 15.63 -22.05 -11.73
N ALA A 731 14.77 -22.22 -12.74
CA ALA A 731 14.66 -23.47 -13.48
C ALA A 731 15.81 -23.68 -14.47
N VAL A 732 16.38 -22.60 -14.99
CA VAL A 732 17.51 -22.63 -15.93
C VAL A 732 18.84 -22.47 -15.19
N GLY A 733 18.90 -21.55 -14.22
CA GLY A 733 20.11 -21.18 -13.51
C GLY A 733 21.21 -20.66 -14.44
N ILE A 734 22.46 -20.67 -13.96
CA ILE A 734 23.63 -20.43 -14.82
C ILE A 734 24.06 -21.75 -15.44
N VAL A 735 24.14 -21.77 -16.76
CA VAL A 735 24.57 -22.95 -17.53
C VAL A 735 25.96 -22.72 -18.10
N ILE A 736 26.84 -23.69 -17.89
CA ILE A 736 28.21 -23.69 -18.38
C ILE A 736 28.36 -24.89 -19.33
N THR A 737 28.83 -24.64 -20.54
CA THR A 737 29.26 -25.70 -21.45
C THR A 737 30.73 -25.54 -21.78
N LEU A 738 31.42 -26.66 -21.92
CA LEU A 738 32.83 -26.77 -22.24
C LEU A 738 32.97 -27.58 -23.53
N ASN A 739 33.57 -26.99 -24.57
CA ASN A 739 33.76 -27.60 -25.88
C ASN A 739 32.44 -28.18 -26.47
N GLY A 740 31.31 -27.53 -26.20
CA GLY A 740 29.98 -27.93 -26.66
C GLY A 740 29.28 -29.02 -25.84
N ALA A 741 29.84 -29.43 -24.69
CA ALA A 741 29.20 -30.36 -23.75
C ALA A 741 28.94 -29.69 -22.39
N PRO A 742 27.88 -30.08 -21.64
CA PRO A 742 27.63 -29.54 -20.31
C PRO A 742 28.84 -29.75 -19.38
N TYR A 743 29.23 -28.71 -18.66
CA TYR A 743 30.28 -28.80 -17.65
C TYR A 743 29.73 -29.48 -16.40
N ASP A 744 30.44 -30.50 -15.91
CA ASP A 744 30.02 -31.32 -14.76
C ASP A 744 30.52 -30.80 -13.41
N GLY A 745 31.27 -29.70 -13.41
CA GLY A 745 31.85 -29.09 -12.21
C GLY A 745 33.16 -29.74 -11.77
N GLU A 746 33.69 -30.73 -12.51
CA GLU A 746 34.96 -31.37 -12.17
C GLU A 746 36.15 -30.46 -12.56
N PRO A 747 37.28 -30.54 -11.84
CA PRO A 747 38.44 -29.72 -12.16
C PRO A 747 38.99 -29.98 -13.56
N LEU A 748 39.27 -28.89 -14.29
CA LEU A 748 39.85 -28.91 -15.62
C LEU A 748 41.36 -29.03 -15.55
N GLY A 749 41.91 -30.07 -16.16
CA GLY A 749 43.35 -30.26 -16.31
C GLY A 749 44.00 -29.33 -17.35
N PRO A 750 45.30 -29.50 -17.63
CA PRO A 750 46.00 -28.75 -18.68
C PRO A 750 45.39 -28.92 -20.07
N GLY A 751 45.27 -27.82 -20.82
CA GLY A 751 44.75 -27.82 -22.18
C GLY A 751 44.08 -26.52 -22.58
N THR A 752 43.56 -26.47 -23.81
CA THR A 752 42.77 -25.36 -24.35
C THR A 752 41.28 -25.67 -24.26
N TYR A 753 40.51 -24.69 -23.80
CA TYR A 753 39.08 -24.83 -23.57
C TYR A 753 38.30 -23.69 -24.23
N HIS A 754 37.19 -24.05 -24.86
CA HIS A 754 36.15 -23.12 -25.27
C HIS A 754 34.98 -23.27 -24.29
N ALA A 755 34.68 -22.22 -23.52
CA ALA A 755 33.57 -22.22 -22.57
C ALA A 755 32.47 -21.24 -23.01
N GLU A 756 31.22 -21.71 -22.99
CA GLU A 756 30.03 -20.88 -23.15
C GLU A 756 29.28 -20.85 -21.81
N PHE A 757 29.11 -19.66 -21.26
CA PHE A 757 28.29 -19.38 -20.10
C PHE A 757 27.01 -18.72 -20.56
N TYR A 758 25.85 -19.16 -20.08
CA TYR A 758 24.63 -18.40 -20.27
C TYR A 758 23.71 -18.43 -19.06
N VAL A 759 22.91 -17.37 -18.96
CA VAL A 759 21.87 -17.21 -17.95
C VAL A 759 20.63 -16.59 -18.60
N LYS A 760 19.47 -16.85 -18.01
CA LYS A 760 18.20 -16.23 -18.38
C LYS A 760 17.50 -15.65 -17.16
N ASP A 761 16.79 -14.56 -17.36
CA ASP A 761 15.78 -14.10 -16.41
C ASP A 761 14.45 -14.85 -16.61
N LYS A 762 13.45 -14.52 -15.78
CA LYS A 762 12.10 -15.12 -15.86
C LYS A 762 11.29 -14.67 -17.08
N LEU A 763 11.73 -13.66 -17.82
CA LEU A 763 11.15 -13.21 -19.09
C LEU A 763 11.89 -13.74 -20.32
N ASP A 764 12.76 -14.74 -20.13
CA ASP A 764 13.54 -15.40 -21.18
C ASP A 764 14.62 -14.51 -21.84
N HIS A 765 14.95 -13.31 -21.30
CA HIS A 765 16.09 -12.56 -21.81
C HIS A 765 17.38 -13.33 -21.50
N LYS A 766 18.18 -13.59 -22.53
CA LYS A 766 19.39 -14.42 -22.44
C LYS A 766 20.65 -13.58 -22.56
N THR A 767 21.54 -13.72 -21.60
CA THR A 767 22.95 -13.30 -21.73
C THR A 767 23.82 -14.52 -21.96
N THR A 768 24.70 -14.44 -22.96
CA THR A 768 25.67 -15.49 -23.30
C THR A 768 27.05 -14.88 -23.39
N VAL A 769 28.02 -15.48 -22.72
CA VAL A 769 29.43 -15.12 -22.75
C VAL A 769 30.22 -16.33 -23.21
N GLU A 770 30.93 -16.20 -24.33
CA GLU A 770 31.83 -17.22 -24.89
C GLU A 770 33.27 -16.78 -24.64
N LEU A 771 34.09 -17.69 -24.12
CA LEU A 771 35.49 -17.44 -23.77
C LEU A 771 36.36 -18.62 -24.23
N ASP A 772 37.49 -18.32 -24.87
CA ASP A 772 38.59 -19.26 -25.09
C ASP A 772 39.67 -19.02 -24.03
N PHE A 773 40.12 -20.07 -23.34
CA PHE A 773 41.21 -19.95 -22.35
C PHE A 773 42.08 -21.21 -22.33
N ALA A 774 43.27 -21.09 -21.75
CA ALA A 774 44.24 -22.18 -21.65
C ALA A 774 44.68 -22.41 -20.20
N VAL A 775 44.80 -23.67 -19.78
CA VAL A 775 45.40 -24.08 -18.50
C VAL A 775 46.79 -24.63 -18.77
N VAL A 776 47.80 -24.00 -18.18
CA VAL A 776 49.20 -24.41 -18.35
C VAL A 776 49.47 -25.64 -17.50
N GLY A 777 50.10 -26.66 -18.08
CA GLY A 777 50.54 -27.86 -17.37
C GLY A 777 52.03 -28.09 -17.51
N ASP A 778 52.53 -29.09 -16.78
CA ASP A 778 53.91 -29.55 -16.95
C ASP A 778 54.10 -30.31 -18.27
N PRO A 779 55.24 -30.11 -18.97
CA PRO A 779 55.58 -30.91 -20.13
C PRO A 779 55.87 -32.36 -19.73
N VAL A 780 55.50 -33.32 -20.57
CA VAL A 780 55.74 -34.76 -20.35
C VAL A 780 56.93 -35.21 -21.19
N ILE A 781 57.93 -35.82 -20.57
CA ILE A 781 59.11 -36.40 -21.23
C ILE A 781 59.15 -37.92 -21.09
N ASN A 782 59.42 -38.63 -22.18
CA ASN A 782 59.61 -40.08 -22.22
C ASN A 782 60.99 -40.41 -22.79
N VAL A 783 61.85 -40.99 -21.95
CA VAL A 783 63.28 -41.26 -22.27
C VAL A 783 63.57 -42.73 -22.62
N GLY A 784 62.56 -43.61 -22.57
CA GLY A 784 62.70 -45.05 -22.78
C GLY A 784 63.37 -45.79 -21.60
N PRO A 785 63.57 -47.12 -21.71
CA PRO A 785 64.21 -47.92 -20.65
C PRO A 785 65.72 -47.68 -20.56
N ASP A 786 66.34 -48.12 -19.47
CA ASP A 786 67.79 -48.18 -19.31
C ASP A 786 68.46 -48.97 -20.44
N VAL A 787 69.70 -48.61 -20.77
CA VAL A 787 70.43 -49.15 -21.94
C VAL A 787 71.75 -49.79 -21.53
N GLU A 788 72.07 -50.96 -22.05
CA GLU A 788 73.39 -51.60 -21.91
C GLU A 788 74.12 -51.58 -23.27
N ILE A 789 75.38 -51.18 -23.26
CA ILE A 789 76.23 -51.05 -24.47
C ILE A 789 77.64 -51.57 -24.19
N TYR A 790 78.39 -51.88 -25.24
CA TYR A 790 79.83 -52.17 -25.13
C TYR A 790 80.67 -50.92 -25.41
N ALA A 791 81.94 -50.95 -25.00
CA ALA A 791 82.85 -49.82 -25.20
C ALA A 791 82.96 -49.38 -26.67
N GLU A 792 82.86 -50.30 -27.63
CA GLU A 792 82.82 -49.99 -29.06
C GLU A 792 81.57 -49.22 -29.52
N ASP A 793 80.43 -49.42 -28.86
CA ASP A 793 79.15 -48.83 -29.25
C ASP A 793 78.98 -47.40 -28.77
N VAL A 794 79.80 -46.98 -27.79
CA VAL A 794 79.83 -45.62 -27.21
C VAL A 794 79.95 -44.56 -28.31
N ALA A 795 80.81 -44.79 -29.32
CA ALA A 795 81.02 -43.84 -30.41
C ALA A 795 79.78 -43.64 -31.30
N THR A 796 78.84 -44.59 -31.26
CA THR A 796 77.58 -44.57 -32.04
C THR A 796 76.34 -44.34 -31.20
N PHE A 797 76.46 -44.34 -29.87
CA PHE A 797 75.37 -44.09 -28.95
C PHE A 797 74.88 -42.64 -29.07
N LYS A 798 73.58 -42.46 -29.32
CA LYS A 798 72.93 -41.16 -29.44
C LYS A 798 72.00 -40.96 -28.24
N PRO A 799 72.36 -40.14 -27.25
CA PRO A 799 71.59 -40.01 -26.01
C PRO A 799 70.12 -39.64 -26.24
N LEU A 800 69.84 -38.75 -27.18
CA LEU A 800 68.49 -38.27 -27.52
C LEU A 800 67.71 -39.23 -28.45
N GLN A 801 68.32 -40.30 -28.95
CA GLN A 801 67.62 -41.20 -29.87
C GLN A 801 66.51 -41.95 -29.14
N GLY A 802 65.27 -41.80 -29.62
CA GLY A 802 64.09 -42.42 -29.03
C GLY A 802 63.48 -41.66 -27.85
N VAL A 803 64.03 -40.51 -27.47
CA VAL A 803 63.44 -39.60 -26.48
C VAL A 803 62.34 -38.78 -27.16
N THR A 804 61.21 -38.59 -26.48
CA THR A 804 60.11 -37.74 -26.94
C THR A 804 59.64 -36.84 -25.80
N ALA A 805 59.17 -35.64 -26.13
CA ALA A 805 58.54 -34.75 -25.17
C ALA A 805 57.31 -34.08 -25.78
N THR A 806 56.23 -33.99 -25.02
CA THR A 806 54.98 -33.38 -25.44
C THR A 806 54.42 -32.51 -24.33
N ASP A 807 53.84 -31.38 -24.69
CA ASP A 807 53.14 -30.47 -23.80
C ASP A 807 51.70 -30.25 -24.30
N PRO A 808 50.69 -30.15 -23.41
CA PRO A 808 49.30 -29.94 -23.79
C PRO A 808 49.02 -28.69 -24.64
N LEU A 809 49.80 -27.61 -24.48
CA LEU A 809 49.64 -26.34 -25.19
C LEU A 809 50.66 -26.17 -26.32
N ASP A 810 51.91 -26.59 -26.11
CA ASP A 810 52.98 -26.43 -27.11
C ASP A 810 53.08 -27.60 -28.11
N GLY A 811 52.39 -28.71 -27.85
CA GLY A 811 52.39 -29.89 -28.71
C GLY A 811 53.68 -30.70 -28.59
N ASP A 812 54.29 -31.08 -29.72
CA ASP A 812 55.55 -31.83 -29.71
C ASP A 812 56.74 -30.88 -29.49
N ILE A 813 57.36 -31.00 -28.33
CA ILE A 813 58.54 -30.22 -27.90
C ILE A 813 59.77 -31.12 -27.76
N THR A 814 59.78 -32.26 -28.44
CA THR A 814 60.90 -33.22 -28.40
C THR A 814 62.24 -32.60 -28.76
N ASP A 815 62.25 -31.66 -29.71
CA ASP A 815 63.47 -31.00 -30.17
C ASP A 815 64.09 -30.06 -29.11
N ASP A 816 63.32 -29.67 -28.09
CA ASP A 816 63.76 -28.80 -26.99
C ASP A 816 64.34 -29.59 -25.80
N VAL A 817 64.34 -30.93 -25.88
CA VAL A 817 64.92 -31.78 -24.85
C VAL A 817 66.45 -31.61 -24.81
N THR A 818 66.94 -31.22 -23.64
CA THR A 818 68.36 -31.18 -23.31
C THR A 818 68.77 -32.45 -22.56
N CYS A 819 70.02 -32.88 -22.71
CA CYS A 819 70.53 -34.10 -22.08
C CYS A 819 71.94 -33.89 -21.53
N GLU A 820 72.14 -34.23 -20.26
CA GLU A 820 73.44 -34.14 -19.58
C GLU A 820 73.82 -35.52 -19.00
N CYS A 821 75.09 -35.91 -19.11
CA CYS A 821 75.64 -37.13 -18.53
C CYS A 821 76.43 -36.77 -17.26
N ASP A 822 76.27 -37.55 -16.19
CA ASP A 822 76.95 -37.35 -14.91
C ASP A 822 78.48 -37.42 -15.00
N LEU A 823 79.01 -38.34 -15.82
CA LEU A 823 80.45 -38.58 -16.01
C LEU A 823 80.81 -38.64 -17.52
N PRO A 824 80.72 -37.52 -18.26
CA PRO A 824 80.76 -37.52 -19.73
C PRO A 824 82.14 -37.90 -20.28
N GLU A 825 83.22 -37.53 -19.59
CA GLU A 825 84.60 -37.84 -20.00
C GLU A 825 84.89 -39.35 -19.90
N ALA A 826 84.41 -40.00 -18.83
CA ALA A 826 84.59 -41.43 -18.62
C ALA A 826 83.69 -42.25 -19.56
N PHE A 827 82.45 -41.81 -19.78
CA PHE A 827 81.56 -42.41 -20.77
C PHE A 827 82.17 -42.37 -22.18
N ALA A 828 82.65 -41.19 -22.62
CA ALA A 828 83.25 -41.01 -23.94
C ALA A 828 84.55 -41.81 -24.13
N ALA A 829 85.28 -42.09 -23.05
CA ALA A 829 86.47 -42.95 -23.05
C ALA A 829 86.14 -44.46 -23.08
N GLY A 830 84.86 -44.85 -23.02
CA GLY A 830 84.42 -46.23 -23.04
C GLY A 830 84.78 -47.01 -21.78
N VAL A 831 84.89 -46.32 -20.64
CA VAL A 831 85.24 -46.96 -19.36
C VAL A 831 84.05 -47.80 -18.88
N PRO A 832 84.21 -49.10 -18.60
CA PRO A 832 83.14 -49.92 -18.03
C PRO A 832 82.57 -49.31 -16.75
N GLY A 833 81.24 -49.28 -16.64
CA GLY A 833 80.54 -48.61 -15.54
C GLY A 833 79.12 -48.19 -15.91
N THR A 834 78.37 -47.70 -14.93
CA THR A 834 77.00 -47.17 -15.11
C THR A 834 77.03 -45.65 -15.09
N TYR A 835 76.36 -45.04 -16.05
CA TYR A 835 76.32 -43.59 -16.27
C TYR A 835 74.87 -43.12 -16.27
N THR A 836 74.60 -42.00 -15.61
CA THR A 836 73.26 -41.42 -15.51
C THR A 836 73.13 -40.27 -16.49
N PHE A 837 72.11 -40.33 -17.35
CA PHE A 837 71.74 -39.26 -18.26
C PHE A 837 70.47 -38.57 -17.74
N THR A 838 70.55 -37.28 -17.44
CA THR A 838 69.41 -36.45 -17.05
C THR A 838 68.90 -35.71 -18.28
N TYR A 839 67.62 -35.88 -18.60
CA TYR A 839 66.94 -35.22 -19.69
C TYR A 839 66.01 -34.16 -19.11
N SER A 840 66.07 -32.94 -19.64
CA SER A 840 65.22 -31.84 -19.20
C SER A 840 64.57 -31.15 -20.39
N VAL A 841 63.30 -30.79 -20.24
CA VAL A 841 62.57 -29.96 -21.20
C VAL A 841 61.86 -28.85 -20.44
N THR A 842 61.79 -27.66 -21.03
CA THR A 842 61.07 -26.51 -20.49
C THR A 842 60.09 -26.04 -21.54
N ASN A 843 58.82 -25.92 -21.18
CA ASN A 843 57.79 -25.45 -22.11
C ASN A 843 57.88 -23.93 -22.31
N ALA A 844 57.10 -23.39 -23.25
CA ALA A 844 57.12 -21.96 -23.60
C ALA A 844 56.74 -21.04 -22.41
N TYR A 845 56.01 -21.58 -21.44
CA TYR A 845 55.56 -20.90 -20.22
C TYR A 845 56.55 -21.00 -19.06
N GLY A 846 57.70 -21.67 -19.27
CA GLY A 846 58.80 -21.73 -18.30
C GLY A 846 58.72 -22.90 -17.30
N ARG A 847 57.74 -23.79 -17.44
CA ARG A 847 57.63 -25.00 -16.62
C ARG A 847 58.62 -26.05 -17.07
N LYS A 848 59.37 -26.62 -16.12
CA LYS A 848 60.50 -27.51 -16.40
C LYS A 848 60.33 -28.86 -15.71
N VAL A 849 60.43 -29.93 -16.50
CA VAL A 849 60.49 -31.30 -16.00
C VAL A 849 61.86 -31.93 -16.28
N SER A 850 62.28 -32.88 -15.43
CA SER A 850 63.51 -33.64 -15.61
C SER A 850 63.29 -35.13 -15.32
N VAL A 851 63.83 -36.00 -16.17
CA VAL A 851 63.79 -37.46 -16.01
C VAL A 851 65.18 -38.06 -16.27
N GLU A 852 65.52 -39.14 -15.58
CA GLU A 852 66.83 -39.81 -15.68
C GLU A 852 66.74 -41.16 -16.40
N ARG A 853 67.80 -41.53 -17.12
CA ARG A 853 68.02 -42.87 -17.72
C ARG A 853 69.45 -43.31 -17.46
N THR A 854 69.66 -44.59 -17.15
CA THR A 854 71.02 -45.13 -16.99
C THR A 854 71.51 -45.83 -18.25
N VAL A 855 72.82 -45.72 -18.50
CA VAL A 855 73.53 -46.41 -19.58
C VAL A 855 74.73 -47.13 -18.98
N LYS A 856 74.81 -48.46 -19.18
CA LYS A 856 75.89 -49.29 -18.63
C LYS A 856 76.84 -49.75 -19.75
N ILE A 857 78.15 -49.54 -19.55
CA ILE A 857 79.23 -50.00 -20.46
C ILE A 857 79.84 -51.31 -19.91
N LEU A 858 79.90 -52.37 -20.74
CA LEU A 858 80.39 -53.72 -20.40
C LEU A 858 81.85 -54.00 -20.85
N GLY A 859 82.55 -54.98 -20.21
CA GLY A 859 83.94 -55.40 -20.47
C GLY A 859 84.11 -56.70 -21.31
N LYS A 860 85.36 -57.18 -21.51
CA LYS A 860 85.71 -58.43 -22.25
C LYS A 860 86.78 -59.26 -21.50
N PRO A 861 86.78 -60.61 -21.62
CA PRO A 861 87.70 -61.51 -20.89
C PRO A 861 89.12 -61.47 -21.43
N GLN A 862 90.12 -61.89 -20.64
CA GLN A 862 91.53 -61.94 -21.02
C GLN A 862 92.18 -63.29 -20.66
N ILE A 863 93.02 -63.85 -21.55
CA ILE A 863 93.80 -65.08 -21.29
C ILE A 863 95.26 -64.72 -20.99
N PHE A 864 95.81 -65.25 -19.91
CA PHE A 864 97.18 -65.06 -19.43
C PHE A 864 97.98 -66.37 -19.44
N GLY A 865 99.31 -66.28 -19.54
CA GLY A 865 100.22 -67.44 -19.38
C GLY A 865 100.37 -68.38 -20.59
N ALA A 866 99.54 -68.25 -21.63
CA ALA A 866 99.64 -68.99 -22.88
C ALA A 866 100.79 -68.52 -23.79
N VAL A 867 102.03 -68.54 -23.29
CA VAL A 867 103.24 -68.08 -23.98
C VAL A 867 104.04 -69.21 -24.63
N ASP A 868 104.70 -68.92 -25.75
CA ASP A 868 105.48 -69.89 -26.52
C ASP A 868 106.55 -70.61 -25.65
N THR A 869 106.73 -71.91 -25.84
CA THR A 869 107.67 -72.72 -25.04
C THR A 869 108.40 -73.78 -25.86
N THR A 870 109.50 -74.30 -25.33
CA THR A 870 110.34 -75.34 -25.95
C THR A 870 110.58 -76.49 -24.98
N ILE A 871 110.43 -77.73 -25.44
CA ILE A 871 110.63 -78.97 -24.69
C ILE A 871 111.52 -79.95 -25.48
N THR A 872 112.05 -80.98 -24.83
CA THR A 872 112.86 -82.04 -25.46
C THR A 872 111.99 -83.28 -25.74
N GLN A 873 112.37 -84.08 -26.71
CA GLN A 873 111.62 -85.22 -27.20
C GLN A 873 111.50 -86.26 -26.10
N GLY A 874 110.25 -86.60 -25.79
CA GLY A 874 109.89 -87.48 -24.68
C GLY A 874 109.73 -86.78 -23.33
N ASP A 875 109.88 -85.46 -23.23
CA ASP A 875 109.46 -84.71 -22.05
C ASP A 875 107.92 -84.71 -21.94
N GLU A 876 107.39 -84.69 -20.71
CA GLU A 876 105.96 -84.49 -20.46
C GLU A 876 105.57 -83.02 -20.73
N PHE A 877 104.45 -82.79 -21.41
CA PHE A 877 103.93 -81.45 -21.69
C PHE A 877 102.44 -81.34 -21.36
N ASP A 878 102.11 -80.40 -20.46
CA ASP A 878 100.73 -80.05 -20.11
C ASP A 878 100.34 -78.71 -20.78
N PRO A 879 99.37 -78.72 -21.72
CA PRO A 879 98.85 -77.52 -22.37
C PRO A 879 98.31 -76.46 -21.41
N MET A 880 97.78 -76.83 -20.24
CA MET A 880 97.18 -75.87 -19.29
C MET A 880 98.17 -75.35 -18.23
N ALA A 881 99.38 -75.89 -18.17
CA ALA A 881 100.36 -75.47 -17.16
C ALA A 881 100.68 -73.97 -17.25
N GLY A 882 100.23 -73.23 -16.22
CA GLY A 882 100.46 -71.79 -16.06
C GLY A 882 99.53 -70.87 -16.86
N VAL A 883 98.49 -71.39 -17.52
CA VAL A 883 97.52 -70.61 -18.30
C VAL A 883 96.28 -70.30 -17.43
N THR A 884 95.84 -69.04 -17.41
CA THR A 884 94.63 -68.59 -16.69
C THR A 884 93.79 -67.65 -17.57
N ALA A 885 92.52 -67.44 -17.24
CA ALA A 885 91.68 -66.43 -17.89
C ALA A 885 90.88 -65.64 -16.85
N HIS A 886 90.68 -64.34 -17.08
CA HIS A 886 89.94 -63.47 -16.17
C HIS A 886 89.14 -62.42 -16.92
N ASP A 887 87.94 -62.14 -16.44
CA ASP A 887 87.06 -61.06 -16.87
C ASP A 887 86.70 -60.16 -15.69
N ASN A 888 86.47 -58.87 -15.95
CA ASN A 888 86.21 -57.90 -14.88
C ASN A 888 84.83 -58.10 -14.24
N GLU A 889 83.84 -58.54 -15.03
CA GLU A 889 82.46 -58.73 -14.61
C GLU A 889 82.21 -60.18 -14.15
N ASP A 890 82.78 -61.17 -14.86
CA ASP A 890 82.57 -62.60 -14.59
C ASP A 890 83.64 -63.25 -13.69
N GLY A 891 84.77 -62.58 -13.45
CA GLY A 891 85.82 -63.08 -12.59
C GLY A 891 86.73 -64.13 -13.28
N ASP A 892 87.15 -65.17 -12.56
CA ASP A 892 88.10 -66.17 -13.07
C ASP A 892 87.41 -67.18 -14.02
N LEU A 893 87.83 -67.16 -15.29
CA LEU A 893 87.31 -68.00 -16.37
C LEU A 893 88.30 -69.09 -16.81
N THR A 894 89.32 -69.37 -15.99
CA THR A 894 90.41 -70.30 -16.34
C THR A 894 89.91 -71.70 -16.74
N ASP A 895 88.86 -72.20 -16.07
CA ASP A 895 88.30 -73.52 -16.33
C ASP A 895 87.48 -73.58 -17.63
N GLU A 896 87.15 -72.42 -18.20
CA GLU A 896 86.35 -72.29 -19.43
C GLU A 896 87.23 -72.15 -20.69
N ILE A 897 88.55 -72.16 -20.52
CA ILE A 897 89.47 -72.10 -21.65
C ILE A 897 89.41 -73.40 -22.46
N GLN A 898 88.99 -73.28 -23.71
CA GLN A 898 89.03 -74.35 -24.70
C GLN A 898 90.35 -74.32 -25.47
N ILE A 899 91.07 -75.43 -25.46
CA ILE A 899 92.32 -75.59 -26.23
C ILE A 899 92.06 -76.43 -27.48
N THR A 900 92.50 -75.95 -28.63
CA THR A 900 92.50 -76.71 -29.89
C THR A 900 93.90 -76.81 -30.48
N GLY A 901 94.25 -78.00 -30.99
CA GLY A 901 95.60 -78.37 -31.43
C GLY A 901 96.19 -79.46 -30.52
N GLU A 902 97.14 -80.23 -31.04
CA GLU A 902 97.84 -81.28 -30.29
C GLU A 902 99.35 -81.13 -30.48
N VAL A 903 100.12 -81.47 -29.44
CA VAL A 903 101.58 -81.47 -29.45
C VAL A 903 102.07 -82.91 -29.36
N ASP A 904 102.68 -83.44 -30.43
CA ASP A 904 103.29 -84.77 -30.41
C ASP A 904 104.72 -84.66 -29.86
N VAL A 905 104.88 -84.87 -28.55
CA VAL A 905 106.17 -84.78 -27.85
C VAL A 905 107.19 -85.85 -28.27
N THR A 906 106.77 -86.85 -29.05
CA THR A 906 107.65 -87.90 -29.59
C THR A 906 108.27 -87.52 -30.94
N LYS A 907 107.75 -86.47 -31.59
CA LYS A 907 108.24 -85.98 -32.87
C LYS A 907 108.62 -84.52 -32.76
N PRO A 908 109.89 -84.18 -32.92
CA PRO A 908 110.28 -82.79 -32.91
C PRO A 908 109.67 -81.97 -34.04
N GLY A 909 109.38 -80.72 -33.74
CA GLY A 909 108.55 -79.85 -34.56
C GLY A 909 107.91 -78.73 -33.74
N VAL A 910 107.34 -77.75 -34.42
CA VAL A 910 106.59 -76.65 -33.80
C VAL A 910 105.11 -76.91 -33.95
N TYR A 911 104.45 -77.10 -32.81
CA TYR A 911 103.01 -77.33 -32.72
C TYR A 911 102.31 -76.06 -32.24
N LYS A 912 101.10 -75.81 -32.72
CA LYS A 912 100.29 -74.64 -32.31
C LYS A 912 99.12 -75.11 -31.47
N LEU A 913 98.93 -74.47 -30.33
CA LEU A 913 97.75 -74.58 -29.49
C LEU A 913 96.99 -73.26 -29.52
N THR A 914 95.69 -73.31 -29.70
CA THR A 914 94.80 -72.14 -29.69
C THR A 914 93.90 -72.23 -28.47
N TYR A 915 94.00 -71.25 -27.58
CA TYR A 915 93.21 -71.09 -26.36
C TYR A 915 92.08 -70.13 -26.65
N THR A 916 90.85 -70.51 -26.37
CA THR A 916 89.66 -69.67 -26.53
C THR A 916 88.88 -69.66 -25.23
N VAL A 917 88.53 -68.49 -24.71
CA VAL A 917 87.60 -68.35 -23.59
C VAL A 917 86.44 -67.48 -24.04
N VAL A 918 85.23 -67.83 -23.61
CA VAL A 918 84.01 -67.06 -23.86
C VAL A 918 83.43 -66.71 -22.50
N ASP A 919 83.13 -65.43 -22.26
CA ASP A 919 82.48 -64.98 -21.02
C ASP A 919 80.97 -65.28 -21.01
N SER A 920 80.28 -64.97 -19.92
CA SER A 920 78.84 -65.23 -19.78
C SER A 920 77.98 -64.35 -20.70
N ASP A 921 78.53 -63.20 -21.10
CA ASP A 921 77.95 -62.25 -22.07
C ASP A 921 78.21 -62.64 -23.53
N GLY A 922 78.95 -63.73 -23.79
CA GLY A 922 79.22 -64.29 -25.11
C GLY A 922 80.43 -63.70 -25.85
N ASN A 923 81.24 -62.88 -25.20
CA ASN A 923 82.48 -62.33 -25.75
C ASN A 923 83.59 -63.36 -25.76
N ALA A 924 84.18 -63.61 -26.93
CA ALA A 924 85.25 -64.58 -27.11
C ALA A 924 86.64 -63.92 -27.24
N VAL A 925 87.62 -64.41 -26.47
CA VAL A 925 89.04 -64.06 -26.63
C VAL A 925 89.86 -65.29 -26.98
N ILE A 926 90.73 -65.12 -27.98
CA ILE A 926 91.53 -66.18 -28.58
C ILE A 926 93.02 -65.83 -28.47
N VAL A 927 93.83 -66.74 -27.93
CA VAL A 927 95.29 -66.63 -27.84
C VAL A 927 95.95 -67.88 -28.43
N VAL A 928 96.98 -67.71 -29.26
CA VAL A 928 97.71 -68.82 -29.91
C VAL A 928 99.10 -68.97 -29.29
N ARG A 929 99.42 -70.17 -28.81
CA ARG A 929 100.70 -70.58 -28.24
C ARG A 929 101.44 -71.54 -29.17
N LYS A 930 102.75 -71.36 -29.34
CA LYS A 930 103.62 -72.30 -30.07
C LYS A 930 104.46 -73.13 -29.10
N VAL A 931 104.49 -74.44 -29.32
CA VAL A 931 105.25 -75.39 -28.52
C VAL A 931 106.25 -76.08 -29.43
N THR A 932 107.54 -75.91 -29.16
CA THR A 932 108.64 -76.47 -29.97
C THR A 932 109.24 -77.69 -29.28
N VAL A 933 109.19 -78.87 -29.90
CA VAL A 933 109.80 -80.10 -29.40
C VAL A 933 111.16 -80.30 -30.10
N LYS A 934 112.23 -80.71 -29.39
CA LYS A 934 113.63 -80.95 -29.90
C LYS A 934 114.12 -82.40 -29.62
N GLU A 935 114.91 -83.11 -30.44
CA GLU A 935 115.33 -84.53 -30.25
C GLU A 935 116.48 -84.75 -29.27
N LYS A 936 116.55 -86.00 -28.81
CA LYS A 936 117.38 -86.45 -27.69
C LYS A 936 118.67 -87.11 -28.19
N VAL A 937 119.83 -86.51 -27.89
CA VAL A 937 121.15 -86.96 -28.38
C VAL A 937 121.78 -88.10 -27.51
N VAL A 938 122.36 -89.14 -28.14
CA VAL A 938 123.16 -90.24 -27.51
C VAL A 938 124.60 -90.25 -28.11
N PRO A 939 125.70 -90.42 -27.34
CA PRO A 939 127.09 -90.25 -27.85
C PRO A 939 127.75 -91.54 -28.45
N PRO A 940 128.73 -91.47 -29.40
CA PRO A 940 129.30 -92.62 -30.12
C PRO A 940 130.75 -93.05 -29.74
N GLY A 941 131.09 -94.32 -30.00
CA GLY A 941 132.47 -94.90 -30.02
C GLY A 941 133.07 -94.99 -31.44
N PRO A 942 134.37 -95.33 -31.61
CA PRO A 942 135.23 -94.71 -32.63
C PRO A 942 135.23 -95.42 -34.00
N ASP A 943 135.16 -94.62 -35.07
CA ASP A 943 136.17 -94.48 -36.12
C ASP A 943 135.79 -93.32 -37.06
N ASP A 944 136.75 -92.42 -37.27
CA ASP A 944 136.79 -91.20 -38.11
C ASP A 944 137.18 -91.60 -39.57
N PRO A 945 136.90 -90.86 -40.68
CA PRO A 945 137.21 -89.44 -40.90
C PRO A 945 136.17 -88.55 -41.65
N ASP A 946 136.09 -87.27 -41.24
CA ASP A 946 136.31 -86.00 -41.98
C ASP A 946 135.96 -85.93 -43.51
N PRO A 947 135.45 -84.81 -44.12
CA PRO A 947 135.31 -83.41 -43.63
C PRO A 947 134.01 -82.63 -43.98
N GLY A 948 133.69 -81.60 -43.19
CA GLY A 948 133.19 -80.30 -43.69
C GLY A 948 131.71 -79.89 -43.50
N ASP A 949 131.46 -79.11 -42.44
CA ASP A 949 130.77 -77.78 -42.42
C ASP A 949 129.22 -77.68 -42.65
N PRO A 950 128.46 -76.75 -42.00
CA PRO A 950 128.02 -76.68 -40.60
C PRO A 950 126.47 -76.59 -40.43
N ASP A 951 125.96 -77.15 -39.32
CA ASP A 951 124.70 -76.84 -38.61
C ASP A 951 123.32 -77.18 -39.24
N ASP A 952 122.93 -78.46 -39.06
CA ASP A 952 121.83 -78.91 -38.14
C ASP A 952 120.36 -78.45 -38.37
N PRO A 953 119.47 -79.35 -38.88
CA PRO A 953 118.01 -79.26 -38.73
C PRO A 953 117.44 -80.45 -37.91
N GLY A 954 117.63 -80.42 -36.60
CA GLY A 954 116.91 -81.25 -35.64
C GLY A 954 117.07 -82.76 -35.88
N PRO A 955 116.10 -83.58 -35.48
CA PRO A 955 114.96 -83.26 -34.64
C PRO A 955 115.34 -82.59 -33.31
#